data_AF-A0A7C5RYL4-F1
#
_entry.id   AF-A0A7C5RYL4-F1
#
_cell.length_a   1.000
_cell.length_b   1.000
_cell.length_c   1.000
_cell.angle_alpha   90.00
_cell.angle_beta   90.00
_cell.angle_gamma   90.00
#
_symmetry.space_group_name_H-M   'P 1'
#
loop_
_entity.id
_entity.type
_entity.pdbx_description
1 polymer ?
#
loop_
_entity_poly.entity_id
_entity_poly.type
_entity_poly.pdbx_seq_one_letter_code
_entity_poly.pdbx_strand_id
1 'polypeptide(L)'
;MNSDYKSIFQSKMAVIDKEISLLSRVEEERQLQKVVLIPSESITPHPVREALSTAFVSIYTEGYPPLRMTREEESRVTDYYYQMARYRRYADRRFYKGCDIANLVEVLAQRRAAKIFSTPRISPDKIYVNVQPLSGAAANNAIYEALVKPGDVVMGMALSEGGHLTHGSPFNRSGKRYTIVSYSTDPKTEMLDYDEILRQAKEHRPRMIIAGWTSYPWAPDWKRFREIADEVGAKLVADVSHPAGLIVGGAYPNPIEYCDVVMCTTHKTLCGPRGAIILTTDEVLAAKIDNAVFPGEQGGPHVNKMAAMAIAFKIADSELFREMMRQVVKNASYMADEFVKRGIKLANNGTNTHMLLIDLKRLPNSKPEPVKGEIAARILELCGIVLNKNTIAGDPTAAHASALRLGTPWITQRGYKEKEVRELANIIIDIISDIKPFFYQGLTGLLPRGKVEFSTITTAKERVLKLNQSVVISSVEKIGYPFMPFEPVESVRKEYEYKDNLDGFVSLREYGIIEVSGERPRHFLNQILTANVMGLKSGDSIASPLFDAEGRLLDFLNVFCVSDGAEERFIVLSSPDRKDMIVEYLRNVSDGYIVFDREDITKKIEGPANVIDLQNDLLINERFGGLLLDSKLKGEVERAFSLNLPDKGGVVRSDVSVFYSSSVEGKRFITVITTEEKVDQFRQSLSKSGAKEINSNTVVTLKKDMWSLKIGEFFAKYPQYFKSQKVYFAGEPLLRSLFVENNREVSRKQFKFEEKEGELKRTVLYDWHKKNAQKVIPFAGWEMPVWYSSILDEHNVVRGAAGLFDVSHMGVLEIRGRSVESFLNIVTANYASWIQPGQSQYSYLLDTEGNVIDDIMLYRKSRDVYMIVVNASNADKDLEWFRYINSGDAILCNKRKYINIDEPVEIRNLKDRSVGSEMRVDISLQGRMSLPTLLSLIGRDTDKQRLRSLRRTDFLEMEIDKQSVIISRTGYTGEEIAFELYIHPDIVLKFWEMILDAGKKYGVKPCGLGARDSLRTEAGLPLYGHELAGPYNISPAGAGFAPYVKLHKPFFVGRDAYIEVEKGRKMEIIRFIMTNKISRPAKQKDVVINAQGVAIGYVTSSAFNGEGYQVGLAYVDRKQIKEGAKIGIYCSPTTKSNISVGDQVKVGDRLIMPESATILPRFERKKKK
;
A
#
# COMPACT_ATOMS: atom_id res chain seq x y z
N MET A 1 34.14 7.65 19.38
CA MET A 1 33.73 8.38 20.60
C MET A 1 34.87 8.30 21.59
N ASN A 2 35.20 9.37 22.32
CA ASN A 2 36.10 9.25 23.46
C ASN A 2 35.51 8.25 24.47
N SER A 3 36.36 7.54 25.21
CA SER A 3 35.96 6.46 26.14
C SER A 3 35.18 6.94 27.39
N ASP A 4 34.83 8.22 27.50
CA ASP A 4 34.11 8.81 28.64
C ASP A 4 32.64 9.09 28.28
N TYR A 5 31.72 8.56 29.10
CA TYR A 5 30.27 8.78 28.96
C TYR A 5 29.88 10.27 29.04
N LYS A 6 30.69 11.12 29.69
CA LYS A 6 30.45 12.58 29.75
C LYS A 6 30.46 13.22 28.37
N SER A 7 31.22 12.66 27.43
CA SER A 7 31.29 13.18 26.06
C SER A 7 29.96 13.06 25.30
N ILE A 8 29.08 12.13 25.69
CA ILE A 8 27.74 11.97 25.10
C ILE A 8 26.90 13.23 25.33
N PHE A 9 26.95 13.80 26.54
CA PHE A 9 26.16 14.97 26.92
C PHE A 9 26.59 16.28 26.23
N GLN A 10 27.76 16.29 25.59
CA GLN A 10 28.32 17.47 24.90
C GLN A 10 28.43 17.28 23.38
N SER A 11 28.19 16.06 22.88
CA SER A 11 28.35 15.74 21.46
C SER A 11 27.17 16.26 20.63
N LYS A 12 27.45 16.72 19.41
CA LYS A 12 26.41 17.06 18.43
C LYS A 12 25.72 15.78 17.94
N MET A 13 24.44 15.88 17.56
CA MET A 13 23.66 14.76 17.02
C MET A 13 24.39 14.03 15.88
N ALA A 14 24.95 14.76 14.91
CA ALA A 14 25.68 14.18 13.77
C ALA A 14 26.92 13.34 14.16
N VAL A 15 27.46 13.51 15.36
CA VAL A 15 28.58 12.70 15.88
C VAL A 15 28.08 11.40 16.49
N ILE A 16 26.92 11.44 17.15
CA ILE A 16 26.30 10.29 17.82
C ILE A 16 25.51 9.42 16.83
N ASP A 17 24.73 10.06 15.97
CA ASP A 17 23.82 9.43 15.02
C ASP A 17 23.79 10.23 13.71
N LYS A 18 24.56 9.74 12.72
CA LYS A 18 24.63 10.34 11.39
C LYS A 18 23.34 10.13 10.61
N GLU A 19 22.63 9.04 10.83
CA GLU A 19 21.43 8.68 10.08
C GLU A 19 20.28 9.62 10.43
N ILE A 20 20.02 9.83 11.73
CA ILE A 20 19.00 10.79 12.17
C ILE A 20 19.36 12.22 11.76
N SER A 21 20.66 12.57 11.79
CA SER A 21 21.11 13.87 11.29
C SER A 21 20.90 14.04 9.79
N LEU A 22 21.08 12.99 9.00
CA LEU A 22 20.80 13.01 7.57
C LEU A 22 19.29 13.12 7.31
N LEU A 23 18.47 12.27 7.94
CA LEU A 23 17.01 12.28 7.78
C LEU A 23 16.39 13.61 8.19
N SER A 24 16.92 14.28 9.21
CA SER A 24 16.49 15.62 9.62
C SER A 24 16.71 16.65 8.50
N ARG A 25 17.89 16.63 7.87
CA ARG A 25 18.21 17.52 6.73
C ARG A 25 17.36 17.20 5.49
N VAL A 26 17.11 15.91 5.23
CA VAL A 26 16.26 15.46 4.10
C VAL A 26 14.83 15.96 4.27
N GLU A 27 14.29 15.94 5.48
CA GLU A 27 12.96 16.47 5.77
C GLU A 27 12.91 18.00 5.61
N GLU A 28 13.94 18.73 6.05
CA GLU A 28 14.03 20.17 5.82
C GLU A 28 14.06 20.50 4.32
N GLU A 29 14.84 19.78 3.51
CA GLU A 29 14.85 19.96 2.05
C GLU A 29 13.48 19.59 1.43
N ARG A 30 12.85 18.48 1.85
CA ARG A 30 11.52 18.08 1.36
C ARG A 30 10.47 19.18 1.59
N GLN A 31 10.47 19.79 2.77
CA GLN A 31 9.55 20.87 3.14
C GLN A 31 9.72 22.13 2.29
N LEU A 32 10.93 22.37 1.78
CA LEU A 32 11.21 23.48 0.87
C LEU A 32 10.84 23.15 -0.58
N GLN A 33 11.15 21.93 -1.01
CA GLN A 33 10.93 21.50 -2.40
C GLN A 33 9.46 21.23 -2.69
N LYS A 34 8.66 20.81 -1.71
CA LYS A 34 7.22 20.54 -1.87
C LYS A 34 6.34 21.71 -1.43
N VAL A 35 5.17 21.81 -2.05
CA VAL A 35 4.09 22.74 -1.67
C VAL A 35 3.12 22.01 -0.76
N VAL A 36 3.05 22.42 0.50
CA VAL A 36 2.16 21.81 1.50
C VAL A 36 0.84 22.58 1.57
N LEU A 37 -0.27 21.88 1.36
CA LEU A 37 -1.65 22.38 1.42
C LEU A 37 -2.48 21.64 2.47
N ILE A 38 -1.85 20.97 3.44
CA ILE A 38 -2.57 20.35 4.56
C ILE A 38 -3.05 21.48 5.50
N PRO A 39 -4.37 21.70 5.71
CA PRO A 39 -4.86 22.86 6.47
C PRO A 39 -4.52 22.87 7.96
N SER A 40 -4.05 21.73 8.49
CA SER A 40 -3.59 21.57 9.86
C SER A 40 -2.09 21.72 10.03
N GLU A 41 -1.35 21.94 8.95
CA GLU A 41 0.10 22.14 8.98
C GLU A 41 0.46 23.62 8.80
N SER A 42 1.54 24.01 9.47
CA SER A 42 2.16 25.33 9.37
C SER A 42 3.65 25.18 9.64
N ILE A 43 4.41 26.18 9.22
CA ILE A 43 5.84 26.31 9.53
C ILE A 43 5.95 26.89 10.95
N THR A 44 6.56 26.14 11.86
CA THR A 44 6.87 26.64 13.20
C THR A 44 8.06 27.61 13.12
N PRO A 45 7.95 28.87 13.61
CA PRO A 45 9.04 29.84 13.57
C PRO A 45 10.32 29.34 14.23
N HIS A 46 11.49 29.72 13.71
CA HIS A 46 12.79 29.29 14.23
C HIS A 46 12.95 29.57 15.74
N PRO A 47 12.60 30.76 16.28
CA PRO A 47 12.72 31.01 17.73
C PRO A 47 11.86 30.08 18.59
N VAL A 48 10.74 29.59 18.05
CA VAL A 48 9.87 28.61 18.73
C VAL A 48 10.54 27.24 18.76
N ARG A 49 11.21 26.83 17.66
CA ARG A 49 12.00 25.59 17.61
C ARG A 49 13.19 25.63 18.55
N GLU A 50 13.90 26.75 18.64
CA GLU A 50 15.01 26.96 19.55
C GLU A 50 14.59 26.75 21.02
N ALA A 51 13.44 27.31 21.43
CA ALA A 51 12.91 27.14 22.78
C ALA A 51 12.59 25.68 23.13
N LEU A 52 12.16 24.86 22.15
CA LEU A 52 11.89 23.43 22.38
C LEU A 52 13.15 22.63 22.76
N SER A 53 14.33 23.07 22.32
CA SER A 53 15.61 22.40 22.58
C SER A 53 16.38 22.94 23.81
N THR A 54 15.75 23.80 24.62
CA THR A 54 16.38 24.36 25.83
C THR A 54 16.47 23.35 26.98
N ALA A 55 17.25 23.68 28.02
CA ALA A 55 17.42 22.86 29.22
C ALA A 55 16.11 22.57 29.99
N PHE A 56 15.01 23.27 29.68
CA PHE A 56 13.69 22.99 30.23
C PHE A 56 13.15 21.59 29.91
N VAL A 57 13.77 20.86 28.97
CA VAL A 57 13.42 19.44 28.70
C VAL A 57 13.71 18.51 29.88
N SER A 58 14.60 18.91 30.80
CA SER A 58 15.13 18.03 31.86
C SER A 58 14.45 18.18 33.22
N ILE A 59 13.46 19.06 33.37
CA ILE A 59 12.87 19.39 34.67
C ILE A 59 11.45 18.83 34.83
N TYR A 60 11.10 18.46 36.06
CA TYR A 60 9.78 17.94 36.42
C TYR A 60 9.02 18.98 37.25
N THR A 61 7.80 19.33 36.86
CA THR A 61 7.08 20.49 37.43
C THR A 61 5.60 20.21 37.69
N GLU A 62 5.26 19.07 38.28
CA GLU A 62 3.85 18.75 38.62
C GLU A 62 3.19 19.80 39.52
N GLY A 63 1.92 20.09 39.23
CA GLY A 63 1.14 21.17 39.84
C GLY A 63 1.15 22.46 39.00
N TYR A 64 0.77 23.57 39.65
CA TYR A 64 0.54 24.86 38.99
C TYR A 64 1.28 26.01 39.70
N PRO A 65 1.60 27.10 38.98
CA PRO A 65 2.12 28.33 39.57
C PRO A 65 1.16 28.92 40.62
N PRO A 66 1.67 29.74 41.56
CA PRO A 66 0.80 30.48 42.48
C PRO A 66 -0.18 31.39 41.73
N LEU A 67 -1.47 31.33 42.08
CA LEU A 67 -2.53 32.13 41.45
C LEU A 67 -2.21 33.63 41.41
N ARG A 68 -1.53 34.17 42.43
CA ARG A 68 -1.05 35.56 42.45
C ARG A 68 -0.31 35.93 41.16
N MET A 69 0.64 35.10 40.71
CA MET A 69 1.49 35.40 39.55
C MET A 69 0.68 35.56 38.27
N THR A 70 -0.40 34.78 38.11
CA THR A 70 -1.28 34.88 36.93
C THR A 70 -1.97 36.25 36.82
N ARG A 71 -2.14 36.94 37.96
CA ARG A 71 -2.80 38.25 38.08
C ARG A 71 -1.80 39.42 38.15
N GLU A 72 -0.50 39.16 38.07
CA GLU A 72 0.52 40.20 38.06
C GLU A 72 0.83 40.66 36.64
N GLU A 73 1.20 41.93 36.49
CA GLU A 73 1.68 42.46 35.21
C GLU A 73 2.91 41.70 34.69
N GLU A 74 3.06 41.64 33.37
CA GLU A 74 4.17 40.89 32.75
C GLU A 74 5.53 41.38 33.27
N SER A 75 5.72 42.70 33.47
CA SER A 75 6.94 43.28 34.04
C SER A 75 7.27 42.75 35.44
N ARG A 76 6.25 42.50 36.26
CA ARG A 76 6.41 41.93 37.61
C ARG A 76 6.62 40.42 37.55
N VAL A 77 5.98 39.70 36.63
CA VAL A 77 6.23 38.27 36.40
C VAL A 77 7.66 38.06 35.92
N THR A 78 8.19 38.93 35.07
CA THR A 78 9.56 38.83 34.53
C THR A 78 10.64 39.40 35.45
N ASP A 79 10.26 40.06 36.56
CA ASP A 79 11.19 40.51 37.59
C ASP A 79 11.73 39.29 38.36
N TYR A 80 12.79 38.69 37.79
CA TYR A 80 13.39 37.48 38.30
C TYR A 80 13.77 37.60 39.78
N TYR A 81 14.45 38.69 40.17
CA TYR A 81 14.89 38.87 41.56
C TYR A 81 13.71 38.96 42.53
N TYR A 82 12.66 39.70 42.18
CA TYR A 82 11.45 39.77 43.00
C TYR A 82 10.77 38.41 43.15
N GLN A 83 10.56 37.69 42.04
CA GLN A 83 9.88 36.39 42.08
C GLN A 83 10.70 35.36 42.85
N MET A 84 12.03 35.36 42.69
CA MET A 84 12.92 34.45 43.44
C MET A 84 12.92 34.74 44.93
N ALA A 85 12.96 36.01 45.34
CA ALA A 85 12.88 36.39 46.75
C ALA A 85 11.58 35.89 47.39
N ARG A 86 10.45 36.03 46.68
CA ARG A 86 9.16 35.52 47.15
C ARG A 86 9.09 34.00 47.16
N TYR A 87 9.55 33.34 46.10
CA TYR A 87 9.59 31.88 46.02
C TYR A 87 10.36 31.28 47.20
N ARG A 88 11.56 31.79 47.48
CA ARG A 88 12.39 31.33 48.61
C ARG A 88 11.74 31.59 49.97
N ARG A 89 10.96 32.67 50.10
CA ARG A 89 10.31 33.04 51.37
C ARG A 89 9.02 32.25 51.64
N TYR A 90 8.21 32.02 50.60
CA TYR A 90 6.83 31.51 50.75
C TYR A 90 6.61 30.12 50.15
N ALA A 91 7.61 29.56 49.45
CA ALA A 91 7.49 28.33 48.67
C ALA A 91 6.35 28.37 47.63
N ASP A 92 6.10 27.26 46.95
CA ASP A 92 4.99 27.08 46.00
C ASP A 92 4.27 25.73 46.20
N ARG A 93 3.16 25.58 45.46
CA ARG A 93 2.26 24.41 45.50
C ARG A 93 2.70 23.25 44.59
N ARG A 94 3.87 23.35 43.94
CA ARG A 94 4.35 22.25 43.09
C ARG A 94 4.81 21.07 43.93
N PHE A 95 4.61 19.88 43.39
CA PHE A 95 4.98 18.61 44.03
C PHE A 95 6.50 18.47 44.14
N TYR A 96 7.23 19.00 43.15
CA TYR A 96 8.69 19.03 43.11
C TYR A 96 9.21 20.44 43.43
N LYS A 97 10.49 20.53 43.83
CA LYS A 97 11.19 21.79 44.13
C LYS A 97 12.27 22.08 43.08
N GLY A 98 12.71 23.34 42.99
CA GLY A 98 13.56 23.82 41.89
C GLY A 98 12.77 24.17 40.63
N CYS A 99 11.48 24.49 40.77
CA CYS A 99 10.56 24.84 39.68
C CYS A 99 10.30 26.35 39.58
N ASP A 100 11.10 27.15 40.28
CA ASP A 100 10.96 28.60 40.40
C ASP A 100 10.97 29.31 39.04
N ILE A 101 11.91 28.94 38.16
CA ILE A 101 11.97 29.49 36.78
C ILE A 101 10.81 28.97 35.92
N ALA A 102 10.39 27.71 36.12
CA ALA A 102 9.28 27.12 35.35
C ALA A 102 7.95 27.84 35.61
N ASN A 103 7.71 28.32 36.84
CA ASN A 103 6.55 29.15 37.17
C ASN A 103 6.50 30.42 36.33
N LEU A 104 7.65 31.08 36.10
CA LEU A 104 7.72 32.29 35.28
C LEU A 104 7.33 31.99 33.83
N VAL A 105 7.88 30.92 33.27
CA VAL A 105 7.65 30.49 31.89
C VAL A 105 6.17 30.11 31.67
N GLU A 106 5.60 29.32 32.58
CA GLU A 106 4.20 28.90 32.50
C GLU A 106 3.24 30.09 32.57
N VAL A 107 3.43 30.98 33.56
CA VAL A 107 2.60 32.19 33.72
C VAL A 107 2.75 33.12 32.52
N LEU A 108 3.95 33.27 31.97
CA LEU A 108 4.18 34.07 30.78
C LEU A 108 3.41 33.53 29.56
N ALA A 109 3.38 32.20 29.39
CA ALA A 109 2.58 31.56 28.35
C ALA A 109 1.07 31.80 28.58
N GLN A 110 0.59 31.64 29.82
CA GLN A 110 -0.82 31.86 30.19
C GLN A 110 -1.26 33.31 29.91
N ARG A 111 -0.50 34.30 30.37
CA ARG A 111 -0.82 35.72 30.19
C ARG A 111 -0.82 36.13 28.72
N ARG A 112 0.17 35.67 27.94
CA ARG A 112 0.22 35.97 26.51
C ARG A 112 -0.92 35.30 25.74
N ALA A 113 -1.30 34.08 26.10
CA ALA A 113 -2.48 33.42 25.54
C ALA A 113 -3.77 34.19 25.87
N ALA A 114 -3.97 34.56 27.13
CA ALA A 114 -5.12 35.36 27.56
C ALA A 114 -5.20 36.69 26.79
N LYS A 115 -4.06 37.35 26.59
CA LYS A 115 -3.97 38.62 25.84
C LYS A 115 -4.43 38.47 24.40
N ILE A 116 -3.90 37.49 23.66
CA ILE A 116 -4.19 37.35 22.22
C ILE A 116 -5.63 36.89 21.94
N PHE A 117 -6.30 36.27 22.92
CA PHE A 117 -7.71 35.87 22.81
C PHE A 117 -8.69 36.89 23.41
N SER A 118 -8.20 37.97 24.03
CA SER A 118 -9.05 39.01 24.59
C SER A 118 -9.88 39.74 23.53
N THR A 119 -10.97 40.35 23.96
CA THR A 119 -11.84 41.18 23.12
C THR A 119 -12.07 42.53 23.80
N PRO A 120 -12.63 43.53 23.10
CA PRO A 120 -13.02 44.78 23.74
C PRO A 120 -13.97 44.61 24.94
N ARG A 121 -14.67 43.47 25.04
CA ARG A 121 -15.60 43.17 26.14
C ARG A 121 -15.00 42.29 27.23
N ILE A 122 -14.07 41.40 26.88
CA ILE A 122 -13.42 40.47 27.81
C ILE A 122 -11.93 40.80 27.87
N SER A 123 -11.51 41.44 28.97
CA SER A 123 -10.11 41.76 29.21
C SER A 123 -9.26 40.50 29.46
N PRO A 124 -7.94 40.54 29.21
CA PRO A 124 -7.05 39.41 29.43
C PRO A 124 -7.11 38.83 30.85
N ASP A 125 -7.26 39.68 31.88
CA ASP A 125 -7.30 39.23 33.28
C ASP A 125 -8.58 38.46 33.65
N LYS A 126 -9.59 38.45 32.77
CA LYS A 126 -10.81 37.64 32.90
C LYS A 126 -10.73 36.32 32.13
N ILE A 127 -9.59 35.99 31.51
CA ILE A 127 -9.40 34.78 30.73
C ILE A 127 -8.39 33.88 31.46
N TYR A 128 -8.89 32.77 31.99
CA TYR A 128 -8.07 31.75 32.63
C TYR A 128 -7.59 30.77 31.57
N VAL A 129 -6.30 30.44 31.57
CA VAL A 129 -5.68 29.59 30.55
C VAL A 129 -4.89 28.46 31.19
N ASN A 130 -5.20 27.22 30.81
CA ASN A 130 -4.35 26.07 31.06
C ASN A 130 -3.50 25.78 29.81
N VAL A 131 -2.17 25.81 29.95
CA VAL A 131 -1.19 25.63 28.87
C VAL A 131 -0.48 24.28 28.90
N GLN A 132 -0.87 23.39 29.80
CA GLN A 132 -0.23 22.10 30.02
C GLN A 132 -0.68 20.95 29.09
N PRO A 133 -1.86 20.96 28.43
CA PRO A 133 -2.27 19.84 27.57
C PRO A 133 -1.26 19.50 26.48
N LEU A 134 -0.86 18.23 26.42
CA LEU A 134 0.19 17.74 25.54
C LEU A 134 -0.17 17.86 24.04
N SER A 135 -1.47 17.83 23.73
CA SER A 135 -2.04 18.01 22.39
C SER A 135 -3.57 18.20 22.49
N GLY A 136 -4.24 18.45 21.37
CA GLY A 136 -5.69 18.73 21.34
C GLY A 136 -6.57 17.56 21.82
N ALA A 137 -6.15 16.31 21.63
CA ALA A 137 -6.90 15.16 22.14
C ALA A 137 -6.84 15.05 23.67
N ALA A 138 -5.68 15.33 24.27
CA ALA A 138 -5.53 15.39 25.72
C ALA A 138 -6.34 16.55 26.31
N ALA A 139 -6.33 17.71 25.65
CA ALA A 139 -7.15 18.86 26.05
C ALA A 139 -8.65 18.52 26.03
N ASN A 140 -9.14 17.94 24.94
CA ASN A 140 -10.53 17.50 24.85
C ASN A 140 -10.85 16.46 25.94
N ASN A 141 -10.02 15.45 26.17
CA ASN A 141 -10.25 14.46 27.24
C ASN A 141 -10.39 15.13 28.62
N ALA A 142 -9.53 16.10 28.95
CA ALA A 142 -9.63 16.85 30.21
C ALA A 142 -10.93 17.67 30.28
N ILE A 143 -11.41 18.23 29.16
CA ILE A 143 -12.70 18.93 29.10
C ILE A 143 -13.86 17.95 29.35
N TYR A 144 -13.84 16.76 28.74
CA TYR A 144 -14.84 15.72 29.02
C TYR A 144 -14.86 15.38 30.50
N GLU A 145 -13.70 15.11 31.10
CA GLU A 145 -13.58 14.81 32.53
C GLU A 145 -14.09 15.96 33.43
N ALA A 146 -13.83 17.20 33.05
CA ALA A 146 -14.25 18.37 33.82
C ALA A 146 -15.75 18.66 33.73
N LEU A 147 -16.40 18.32 32.61
CA LEU A 147 -17.76 18.78 32.29
C LEU A 147 -18.84 17.69 32.29
N VAL A 148 -18.49 16.45 31.98
CA VAL A 148 -19.47 15.36 31.77
C VAL A 148 -19.01 14.05 32.40
N LYS A 149 -19.96 13.14 32.65
CA LYS A 149 -19.71 11.80 33.19
C LYS A 149 -19.89 10.75 32.11
N PRO A 150 -19.19 9.59 32.18
CA PRO A 150 -19.43 8.48 31.27
C PRO A 150 -20.93 8.13 31.21
N GLY A 151 -21.45 7.95 29.99
CA GLY A 151 -22.88 7.76 29.71
C GLY A 151 -23.67 9.03 29.41
N ASP A 152 -23.20 10.21 29.83
CA ASP A 152 -23.86 11.48 29.51
C ASP A 152 -23.95 11.70 27.99
N VAL A 153 -24.98 12.45 27.57
CA VAL A 153 -25.19 12.81 26.16
C VAL A 153 -24.29 13.99 25.79
N VAL A 154 -23.51 13.82 24.73
CA VAL A 154 -22.66 14.87 24.14
C VAL A 154 -23.00 15.05 22.67
N MET A 155 -23.10 16.29 22.25
CA MET A 155 -23.46 16.66 20.89
C MET A 155 -22.27 17.29 20.16
N GLY A 156 -21.97 16.82 18.95
CA GLY A 156 -20.83 17.31 18.15
C GLY A 156 -21.04 17.07 16.65
N MET A 157 -20.21 17.69 15.80
CA MET A 157 -20.36 17.52 14.35
C MET A 157 -20.00 16.10 13.91
N ALA A 158 -20.77 15.53 12.98
CA ALA A 158 -20.49 14.23 12.38
C ALA A 158 -19.09 14.19 11.73
N LEU A 159 -18.31 13.13 12.02
CA LEU A 159 -16.95 12.95 11.48
C LEU A 159 -16.93 12.90 9.95
N SER A 160 -17.94 12.28 9.33
CA SER A 160 -18.07 12.15 7.88
C SER A 160 -18.26 13.49 7.16
N GLU A 161 -18.72 14.51 7.89
CA GLU A 161 -19.09 15.83 7.35
C GLU A 161 -18.19 16.97 7.83
N GLY A 162 -17.12 16.66 8.57
CA GLY A 162 -16.11 17.65 8.95
C GLY A 162 -15.76 17.69 10.43
N GLY A 163 -16.47 16.94 11.28
CA GLY A 163 -16.15 16.81 12.71
C GLY A 163 -14.77 16.23 12.99
N HIS A 164 -14.33 16.26 14.24
CA HIS A 164 -13.06 15.66 14.67
C HIS A 164 -13.27 14.33 15.40
N LEU A 165 -12.25 13.46 15.41
CA LEU A 165 -12.30 12.16 16.10
C LEU A 165 -12.67 12.28 17.58
N THR A 166 -12.28 13.36 18.25
CA THR A 166 -12.53 13.60 19.70
C THR A 166 -13.90 14.20 19.99
N HIS A 167 -14.72 14.44 18.97
CA HIS A 167 -16.08 14.99 19.12
C HIS A 167 -17.15 13.90 19.16
N GLY A 168 -16.76 12.66 19.50
CA GLY A 168 -17.69 11.54 19.65
C GLY A 168 -17.58 10.43 18.60
N SER A 169 -16.45 10.32 17.89
CA SER A 169 -16.27 9.20 16.95
C SER A 169 -16.32 7.84 17.67
N PRO A 170 -17.01 6.81 17.12
CA PRO A 170 -17.08 5.48 17.73
C PRO A 170 -15.69 4.79 17.81
N PHE A 171 -14.71 5.27 17.05
CA PHE A 171 -13.34 4.77 17.10
C PHE A 171 -12.51 5.41 18.23
N ASN A 172 -12.96 6.54 18.81
CA ASN A 172 -12.25 7.29 19.85
C ASN A 172 -12.83 7.03 21.25
N ARG A 173 -12.07 7.38 22.31
CA ARG A 173 -12.53 7.31 23.71
C ARG A 173 -13.85 8.07 23.93
N SER A 174 -14.02 9.22 23.28
CA SER A 174 -15.25 10.02 23.32
C SER A 174 -16.49 9.21 22.89
N GLY A 175 -16.50 8.61 21.70
CA GLY A 175 -17.64 7.80 21.24
C GLY A 175 -17.78 6.43 21.89
N LYS A 176 -16.77 5.95 22.63
CA LYS A 176 -16.85 4.69 23.39
C LYS A 176 -17.41 4.86 24.81
N ARG A 177 -17.27 6.06 25.41
CA ARG A 177 -17.59 6.30 26.82
C ARG A 177 -18.84 7.15 27.05
N TYR A 178 -19.23 7.94 26.07
CA TYR A 178 -20.36 8.87 26.17
C TYR A 178 -21.41 8.54 25.12
N THR A 179 -22.65 8.96 25.36
CA THR A 179 -23.73 8.84 24.38
C THR A 179 -23.61 9.98 23.38
N ILE A 180 -23.28 9.69 22.13
CA ILE A 180 -23.00 10.73 21.13
C ILE A 180 -24.21 10.96 20.24
N VAL A 181 -24.59 12.23 20.10
CA VAL A 181 -25.53 12.72 19.09
C VAL A 181 -24.74 13.59 18.12
N SER A 182 -24.82 13.29 16.83
CA SER A 182 -24.10 14.05 15.82
C SER A 182 -25.03 14.99 15.06
N TYR A 183 -24.67 16.27 15.00
CA TYR A 183 -25.26 17.19 14.03
C TYR A 183 -24.49 17.19 12.72
N SER A 184 -25.17 17.55 11.65
CA SER A 184 -24.70 17.48 10.28
C SER A 184 -24.96 18.79 9.53
N THR A 185 -24.44 18.87 8.31
CA THR A 185 -24.80 19.91 7.34
C THR A 185 -26.14 19.59 6.68
N ASP A 186 -26.87 20.62 6.25
CA ASP A 186 -28.05 20.46 5.41
C ASP A 186 -27.64 19.86 4.05
N PRO A 187 -28.24 18.73 3.60
CA PRO A 187 -27.83 18.05 2.38
C PRO A 187 -27.99 18.86 1.09
N LYS A 188 -28.77 19.95 1.09
CA LYS A 188 -29.00 20.78 -0.11
C LYS A 188 -28.03 21.94 -0.20
N THR A 189 -27.87 22.68 0.89
CA THR A 189 -27.01 23.86 0.99
C THR A 189 -25.56 23.48 1.30
N GLU A 190 -25.33 22.31 1.90
CA GLU A 190 -24.06 21.82 2.41
C GLU A 190 -23.50 22.73 3.53
N MET A 191 -24.37 23.44 4.25
CA MET A 191 -24.07 24.36 5.36
C MET A 191 -24.67 23.85 6.67
N LEU A 192 -24.20 24.34 7.82
CA LEU A 192 -24.83 24.02 9.11
C LEU A 192 -26.26 24.58 9.18
N ASP A 193 -27.21 23.71 9.54
CA ASP A 193 -28.59 24.07 9.84
C ASP A 193 -28.76 24.23 11.35
N TYR A 194 -28.77 25.47 11.82
CA TYR A 194 -28.88 25.78 13.24
C TYR A 194 -30.24 25.44 13.84
N ASP A 195 -31.31 25.40 13.04
CA ASP A 195 -32.64 25.07 13.53
C ASP A 195 -32.79 23.55 13.70
N GLU A 196 -32.19 22.76 12.81
CA GLU A 196 -32.07 21.32 13.00
C GLU A 196 -31.16 20.97 14.19
N ILE A 197 -30.04 21.68 14.36
CA ILE A 197 -29.17 21.53 15.55
C ILE A 197 -29.99 21.81 16.82
N LEU A 198 -30.81 22.88 16.84
CA LEU A 198 -31.68 23.21 17.96
C LEU A 198 -32.72 22.11 18.21
N ARG A 199 -33.35 21.59 17.16
CA ARG A 199 -34.34 20.51 17.26
C ARG A 199 -33.74 19.26 17.89
N GLN A 200 -32.58 18.82 17.40
CA GLN A 200 -31.83 17.68 17.93
C GLN A 200 -31.39 17.91 19.39
N ALA A 201 -30.93 19.12 19.72
CA ALA A 201 -30.54 19.46 21.09
C ALA A 201 -31.74 19.37 22.06
N LYS A 202 -32.93 19.84 21.65
CA LYS A 202 -34.16 19.72 22.45
C LYS A 202 -34.60 18.28 22.66
N GLU A 203 -34.48 17.46 21.62
CA GLU A 203 -34.83 16.04 21.64
C GLU A 203 -33.92 15.23 22.57
N HIS A 204 -32.60 15.42 22.46
CA HIS A 204 -31.62 14.57 23.13
C HIS A 204 -31.06 15.15 24.44
N ARG A 205 -31.32 16.43 24.74
CA ARG A 205 -30.91 17.13 25.97
C ARG A 205 -29.42 16.91 26.32
N PRO A 206 -28.48 17.25 25.42
CA PRO A 206 -27.06 17.04 25.65
C PRO A 206 -26.56 17.83 26.87
N ARG A 207 -25.61 17.26 27.62
CA ARG A 207 -24.91 17.99 28.70
C ARG A 207 -23.88 18.96 28.16
N MET A 208 -23.33 18.66 26.99
CA MET A 208 -22.28 19.43 26.35
C MET A 208 -22.51 19.44 24.83
N ILE A 209 -22.39 20.62 24.23
CA ILE A 209 -22.38 20.83 22.79
C ILE A 209 -20.98 21.27 22.40
N ILE A 210 -20.34 20.56 21.48
CA ILE A 210 -19.03 20.89 20.94
C ILE A 210 -19.22 21.56 19.57
N ALA A 211 -18.88 22.84 19.48
CA ALA A 211 -18.87 23.62 18.25
C ALA A 211 -17.43 23.80 17.75
N GLY A 212 -17.02 22.96 16.80
CA GLY A 212 -15.70 23.00 16.19
C GLY A 212 -15.50 21.84 15.23
N TRP A 213 -14.63 22.01 14.22
CA TRP A 213 -14.49 21.05 13.14
C TRP A 213 -13.11 21.07 12.51
N THR A 214 -12.81 19.97 11.84
CA THR A 214 -11.55 19.69 11.16
C THR A 214 -11.62 19.95 9.66
N SER A 215 -12.81 19.81 9.06
CA SER A 215 -12.97 19.89 7.61
C SER A 215 -14.32 20.48 7.19
N TYR A 216 -14.62 21.69 7.68
CA TYR A 216 -15.74 22.50 7.23
C TYR A 216 -15.24 23.95 7.01
N PRO A 217 -15.43 24.53 5.81
CA PRO A 217 -14.71 25.73 5.39
C PRO A 217 -15.38 27.05 5.77
N TRP A 218 -16.34 27.03 6.69
CA TRP A 218 -17.10 28.21 7.12
C TRP A 218 -16.94 28.49 8.60
N ALA A 219 -16.97 29.77 8.98
CA ALA A 219 -17.04 30.21 10.38
C ALA A 219 -18.44 29.98 10.99
N PRO A 220 -18.53 29.64 12.29
CA PRO A 220 -19.79 29.48 13.02
C PRO A 220 -20.43 30.83 13.33
N ASP A 221 -21.76 30.81 13.45
CA ASP A 221 -22.50 31.74 14.28
C ASP A 221 -22.42 31.34 15.76
N TRP A 222 -21.50 31.98 16.50
CA TRP A 222 -21.31 31.72 17.93
C TRP A 222 -22.52 32.14 18.77
N LYS A 223 -23.21 33.21 18.37
CA LYS A 223 -24.39 33.69 19.09
C LYS A 223 -25.50 32.65 18.99
N ARG A 224 -25.72 32.10 17.80
CA ARG A 224 -26.73 31.06 17.60
C ARG A 224 -26.40 29.78 18.37
N PHE A 225 -25.14 29.35 18.41
CA PHE A 225 -24.74 28.21 19.25
C PHE A 225 -24.96 28.46 20.75
N ARG A 226 -24.71 29.69 21.24
CA ARG A 226 -24.99 30.07 22.63
C ARG A 226 -26.48 29.97 22.95
N GLU A 227 -27.34 30.53 22.09
CA GLU A 227 -28.79 30.46 22.23
C GLU A 227 -29.28 29.00 22.32
N ILE A 228 -28.75 28.11 21.46
CA ILE A 228 -29.08 26.69 21.46
C ILE A 228 -28.65 26.03 22.78
N ALA A 229 -27.42 26.29 23.23
CA ALA A 229 -26.90 25.71 24.46
C ALA A 229 -27.68 26.18 25.70
N ASP A 230 -28.08 27.45 25.76
CA ASP A 230 -28.92 28.02 26.83
C ASP A 230 -30.31 27.38 26.88
N GLU A 231 -30.95 27.22 25.73
CA GLU A 231 -32.30 26.66 25.61
C GLU A 231 -32.41 25.24 26.20
N VAL A 232 -31.33 24.45 26.14
CA VAL A 232 -31.30 23.07 26.63
C VAL A 232 -30.48 22.89 27.91
N GLY A 233 -29.86 23.96 28.41
CA GLY A 233 -29.00 23.93 29.61
C GLY A 233 -27.68 23.18 29.42
N ALA A 234 -27.13 23.15 28.20
CA ALA A 234 -25.87 22.50 27.88
C ALA A 234 -24.66 23.44 28.07
N LYS A 235 -23.49 22.86 28.36
CA LYS A 235 -22.20 23.57 28.27
C LYS A 235 -21.77 23.69 26.81
N LEU A 236 -21.37 24.89 26.38
CA LEU A 236 -20.89 25.15 25.04
C LEU A 236 -19.35 25.13 25.01
N VAL A 237 -18.79 24.19 24.26
CA VAL A 237 -17.34 24.04 24.09
C VAL A 237 -16.97 24.39 22.65
N ALA A 238 -16.06 25.34 22.47
CA ALA A 238 -15.51 25.66 21.15
C ALA A 238 -14.14 25.00 20.95
N ASP A 239 -14.04 24.08 19.99
CA ASP A 239 -12.76 23.57 19.52
C ASP A 239 -12.31 24.35 18.29
N VAL A 240 -11.54 25.41 18.53
CA VAL A 240 -11.00 26.32 17.50
C VAL A 240 -9.57 25.98 17.12
N SER A 241 -9.18 24.71 17.26
CA SER A 241 -7.84 24.23 16.91
C SER A 241 -7.38 24.61 15.50
N HIS A 242 -8.29 24.56 14.52
CA HIS A 242 -8.03 24.93 13.13
C HIS A 242 -7.93 26.46 12.94
N PRO A 243 -8.91 27.28 13.35
CA PRO A 243 -8.90 28.73 13.11
C PRO A 243 -8.27 29.59 14.21
N ALA A 244 -7.59 29.02 15.22
CA ALA A 244 -7.01 29.78 16.34
C ALA A 244 -6.16 30.99 15.92
N GLY A 245 -5.27 30.82 14.93
CA GLY A 245 -4.49 31.93 14.39
C GLY A 245 -5.35 32.99 13.71
N LEU A 246 -6.40 32.58 12.99
CA LEU A 246 -7.32 33.50 12.31
C LEU A 246 -8.14 34.32 13.31
N ILE A 247 -8.53 33.72 14.46
CA ILE A 247 -9.20 34.42 15.57
C ILE A 247 -8.29 35.53 16.09
N VAL A 248 -7.05 35.19 16.44
CA VAL A 248 -6.05 36.15 16.93
C VAL A 248 -5.71 37.21 15.87
N GLY A 249 -5.72 36.82 14.59
CA GLY A 249 -5.51 37.69 13.45
C GLY A 249 -6.68 38.63 13.12
N GLY A 250 -7.84 38.46 13.77
CA GLY A 250 -9.06 39.21 13.47
C GLY A 250 -9.73 38.84 12.13
N ALA A 251 -9.41 37.66 11.58
CA ALA A 251 -9.98 37.14 10.34
C ALA A 251 -11.06 36.06 10.55
N TYR A 252 -11.39 35.75 11.81
CA TYR A 252 -12.40 34.76 12.19
C TYR A 252 -13.07 35.20 13.51
N PRO A 253 -14.37 34.97 13.71
CA PRO A 253 -15.08 35.42 14.91
C PRO A 253 -14.57 34.74 16.18
N ASN A 254 -14.35 35.52 17.24
CA ASN A 254 -13.80 35.02 18.51
C ASN A 254 -14.90 34.37 19.39
N PRO A 255 -14.74 33.09 19.83
CA PRO A 255 -15.73 32.39 20.66
C PRO A 255 -15.73 32.80 22.14
N ILE A 256 -14.72 33.51 22.65
CA ILE A 256 -14.48 33.67 24.09
C ILE A 256 -15.62 34.36 24.85
N GLU A 257 -16.45 35.16 24.14
CA GLU A 257 -17.61 35.84 24.72
C GLU A 257 -18.84 34.94 24.86
N TYR A 258 -18.88 33.82 24.14
CA TYR A 258 -20.08 32.98 23.99
C TYR A 258 -19.92 31.62 24.65
N CYS A 259 -18.73 31.02 24.58
CA CYS A 259 -18.52 29.64 24.96
C CYS A 259 -18.07 29.51 26.42
N ASP A 260 -18.57 28.48 27.12
CA ASP A 260 -18.13 28.15 28.48
C ASP A 260 -16.65 27.75 28.53
N VAL A 261 -16.21 27.01 27.50
CA VAL A 261 -14.81 26.60 27.30
C VAL A 261 -14.41 26.82 25.85
N VAL A 262 -13.22 27.38 25.64
CA VAL A 262 -12.56 27.45 24.34
C VAL A 262 -11.29 26.61 24.40
N MET A 263 -11.06 25.75 23.43
CA MET A 263 -9.82 25.00 23.33
C MET A 263 -9.20 25.19 21.94
N CYS A 264 -7.87 25.26 21.87
CA CYS A 264 -7.18 25.19 20.59
C CYS A 264 -5.84 24.46 20.68
N THR A 265 -5.47 23.78 19.59
CA THR A 265 -4.08 23.36 19.38
C THR A 265 -3.19 24.53 19.02
N THR A 266 -1.95 24.52 19.48
CA THR A 266 -1.00 25.63 19.30
C THR A 266 -0.22 25.59 17.98
N HIS A 267 -0.26 24.50 17.21
CA HIS A 267 0.63 24.25 16.05
C HIS A 267 0.02 24.47 14.66
N LYS A 268 -1.30 24.66 14.55
CA LYS A 268 -1.96 24.84 13.25
C LYS A 268 -1.79 26.29 12.77
N THR A 269 -2.88 27.02 12.56
CA THR A 269 -2.82 28.43 12.13
C THR A 269 -2.15 29.34 13.16
N LEU A 270 -2.06 28.92 14.43
CA LEU A 270 -1.32 29.65 15.46
C LEU A 270 0.21 29.51 15.36
N CYS A 271 0.71 28.60 14.52
CA CYS A 271 2.13 28.45 14.15
C CYS A 271 3.09 28.16 15.32
N GLY A 272 2.60 27.76 16.48
CA GLY A 272 3.38 27.43 17.67
C GLY A 272 3.86 25.98 17.72
N PRO A 273 4.36 25.51 18.89
CA PRO A 273 4.80 24.13 19.06
C PRO A 273 3.61 23.17 19.09
N ARG A 274 3.84 21.85 18.95
CA ARG A 274 2.79 20.85 19.18
C ARG A 274 2.37 20.79 20.66
N GLY A 275 1.21 21.37 20.95
CA GLY A 275 0.50 21.33 22.23
C GLY A 275 -0.93 21.83 22.06
N ALA A 276 -1.62 22.08 23.18
CA ALA A 276 -2.93 22.70 23.20
C ALA A 276 -3.10 23.57 24.45
N ILE A 277 -4.06 24.49 24.38
CA ILE A 277 -4.49 25.33 25.49
C ILE A 277 -6.00 25.20 25.69
N ILE A 278 -6.45 25.37 26.93
CA ILE A 278 -7.85 25.44 27.31
C ILE A 278 -8.08 26.79 27.99
N LEU A 279 -9.07 27.54 27.53
CA LEU A 279 -9.45 28.85 28.02
C LEU A 279 -10.88 28.83 28.56
N THR A 280 -11.12 29.61 29.60
CA THR A 280 -12.46 29.90 30.11
C THR A 280 -12.48 31.28 30.78
N THR A 281 -13.65 31.89 30.87
CA THR A 281 -13.89 33.14 31.62
C THR A 281 -14.46 32.90 33.01
N ASP A 282 -14.68 31.63 33.39
CA ASP A 282 -15.19 31.19 34.68
C ASP A 282 -14.06 30.60 35.55
N GLU A 283 -13.78 31.24 36.69
CA GLU A 283 -12.72 30.82 37.63
C GLU A 283 -12.97 29.43 38.25
N VAL A 284 -14.23 29.08 38.52
CA VAL A 284 -14.59 27.77 39.08
C VAL A 284 -14.36 26.69 38.03
N LEU A 285 -14.71 26.98 36.78
CA LEU A 285 -14.46 26.06 35.68
C LEU A 285 -12.96 25.92 35.39
N ALA A 286 -12.19 27.00 35.48
CA ALA A 286 -10.74 26.96 35.35
C ALA A 286 -10.10 26.00 36.35
N ALA A 287 -10.51 26.07 37.63
CA ALA A 287 -10.02 25.16 38.67
C ALA A 287 -10.42 23.69 38.39
N LYS A 288 -11.60 23.42 37.83
CA LYS A 288 -12.00 22.06 37.42
C LYS A 288 -11.16 21.55 36.26
N ILE A 289 -10.91 22.39 35.26
CA ILE A 289 -10.07 22.06 34.10
C ILE A 289 -8.64 21.76 34.55
N ASP A 290 -8.07 22.58 35.45
CA ASP A 290 -6.74 22.34 36.00
C ASP A 290 -6.65 20.95 36.67
N ASN A 291 -7.62 20.60 37.53
CA ASN A 291 -7.66 19.28 38.16
C ASN A 291 -7.85 18.13 37.15
N ALA A 292 -8.62 18.34 36.09
CA ALA A 292 -8.83 17.35 35.04
C ALA A 292 -7.58 17.16 34.17
N VAL A 293 -6.78 18.20 33.96
CA VAL A 293 -5.48 18.10 33.26
C VAL A 293 -4.46 17.43 34.17
N PHE A 294 -4.27 17.92 35.39
CA PHE A 294 -3.41 17.34 36.40
C PHE A 294 -4.08 17.43 37.78
N PRO A 295 -4.23 16.31 38.51
CA PRO A 295 -3.65 14.98 38.27
C PRO A 295 -4.49 14.06 37.37
N GLY A 296 -5.55 14.56 36.72
CA GLY A 296 -6.50 13.73 35.96
C GLY A 296 -5.91 12.98 34.75
N GLU A 297 -5.58 13.70 33.67
CA GLU A 297 -5.16 13.08 32.40
C GLU A 297 -3.64 13.00 32.23
N GLN A 298 -2.85 13.85 32.91
CA GLN A 298 -1.40 14.00 32.69
C GLN A 298 -0.60 14.00 34.01
N GLY A 299 0.72 13.77 33.91
CA GLY A 299 1.71 13.96 34.99
C GLY A 299 2.54 15.25 34.80
N GLY A 300 3.88 15.14 34.87
CA GLY A 300 4.82 16.27 34.69
C GLY A 300 4.61 17.11 33.40
N PRO A 301 4.36 18.43 33.52
CA PRO A 301 4.20 19.32 32.37
C PRO A 301 5.50 19.56 31.57
N HIS A 302 5.38 19.80 30.26
CA HIS A 302 6.54 20.03 29.37
C HIS A 302 6.91 21.52 29.32
N VAL A 303 7.82 21.96 30.19
CA VAL A 303 8.18 23.38 30.33
C VAL A 303 8.82 23.97 29.06
N ASN A 304 9.62 23.19 28.32
CA ASN A 304 10.17 23.62 27.03
C ASN A 304 9.07 23.93 25.99
N LYS A 305 7.95 23.19 26.01
CA LYS A 305 6.78 23.51 25.17
C LYS A 305 6.12 24.82 25.62
N MET A 306 6.00 25.08 26.92
CA MET A 306 5.43 26.34 27.42
C MET A 306 6.31 27.54 27.06
N ALA A 307 7.64 27.39 27.14
CA ALA A 307 8.57 28.42 26.66
C ALA A 307 8.35 28.72 25.17
N ALA A 308 8.27 27.66 24.36
CA ALA A 308 7.97 27.78 22.94
C ALA A 308 6.58 28.39 22.66
N MET A 309 5.55 28.06 23.46
CA MET A 309 4.22 28.69 23.39
C MET A 309 4.27 30.17 23.73
N ALA A 310 4.99 30.57 24.80
CA ALA A 310 5.12 31.96 25.18
C ALA A 310 5.77 32.82 24.08
N ILE A 311 6.73 32.25 23.33
CA ILE A 311 7.31 32.91 22.14
C ILE A 311 6.28 32.96 21.00
N ALA A 312 5.59 31.86 20.72
CA ALA A 312 4.58 31.80 19.66
C ALA A 312 3.46 32.82 19.88
N PHE A 313 2.96 32.96 21.12
CA PHE A 313 1.94 33.95 21.46
C PHE A 313 2.44 35.39 21.37
N LYS A 314 3.72 35.64 21.69
CA LYS A 314 4.34 36.96 21.46
C LYS A 314 4.41 37.30 19.97
N ILE A 315 4.70 36.32 19.11
CA ILE A 315 4.66 36.50 17.64
C ILE A 315 3.21 36.75 17.19
N ALA A 316 2.26 35.98 17.73
CA ALA A 316 0.84 36.09 17.36
C ALA A 316 0.22 37.45 17.73
N ASP A 317 0.77 38.14 18.73
CA ASP A 317 0.35 39.50 19.13
C ASP A 317 0.87 40.62 18.19
N SER A 318 1.71 40.29 17.19
CA SER A 318 2.27 41.28 16.26
C SER A 318 1.33 41.62 15.10
N GLU A 319 1.44 42.83 14.53
CA GLU A 319 0.65 43.20 13.34
C GLU A 319 1.03 42.35 12.12
N LEU A 320 2.30 41.95 11.97
CA LEU A 320 2.75 41.07 10.89
C LEU A 320 2.02 39.72 10.92
N PHE A 321 1.76 39.16 12.10
CA PHE A 321 0.98 37.94 12.22
C PHE A 321 -0.49 38.16 11.82
N ARG A 322 -1.09 39.28 12.22
CA ARG A 322 -2.47 39.64 11.82
C ARG A 322 -2.59 39.80 10.31
N GLU A 323 -1.64 40.50 9.67
CA GLU A 323 -1.57 40.62 8.21
C GLU A 323 -1.46 39.25 7.54
N MET A 324 -0.56 38.39 8.02
CA MET A 324 -0.40 37.02 7.51
C MET A 324 -1.71 36.23 7.59
N MET A 325 -2.43 36.28 8.71
CA MET A 325 -3.70 35.55 8.89
C MET A 325 -4.81 36.06 7.95
N ARG A 326 -4.87 37.37 7.69
CA ARG A 326 -5.78 37.93 6.67
C ARG A 326 -5.39 37.44 5.28
N GLN A 327 -4.09 37.38 4.97
CA GLN A 327 -3.61 36.85 3.69
C GLN A 327 -3.90 35.34 3.53
N VAL A 328 -3.84 34.55 4.61
CA VAL A 328 -4.22 33.13 4.60
C VAL A 328 -5.66 32.96 4.11
N VAL A 329 -6.61 33.72 4.65
CA VAL A 329 -8.03 33.68 4.24
C VAL A 329 -8.21 34.17 2.80
N LYS A 330 -7.55 35.28 2.41
CA LYS A 330 -7.57 35.78 1.02
C LYS A 330 -7.06 34.72 0.03
N ASN A 331 -5.95 34.07 0.34
CA ASN A 331 -5.38 33.01 -0.49
C ASN A 331 -6.36 31.83 -0.64
N ALA A 332 -7.07 31.43 0.43
CA ALA A 332 -8.08 30.37 0.33
C ALA A 332 -9.24 30.77 -0.59
N SER A 333 -9.70 32.02 -0.49
CA SER A 333 -10.73 32.59 -1.37
C SER A 333 -10.27 32.63 -2.82
N TYR A 334 -9.06 33.14 -3.11
CA TYR A 334 -8.54 33.20 -4.47
C TYR A 334 -8.39 31.82 -5.12
N MET A 335 -7.97 30.83 -4.32
CA MET A 335 -7.90 29.44 -4.75
C MET A 335 -9.29 28.88 -5.07
N ALA A 336 -10.28 29.13 -4.19
CA ALA A 336 -11.67 28.72 -4.41
C ALA A 336 -12.24 29.35 -5.70
N ASP A 337 -12.04 30.65 -5.88
CA ASP A 337 -12.48 31.38 -7.07
C ASP A 337 -11.89 30.79 -8.34
N GLU A 338 -10.59 30.44 -8.33
CA GLU A 338 -9.92 29.87 -9.50
C GLU A 338 -10.46 28.48 -9.87
N PHE A 339 -10.70 27.63 -8.87
CA PHE A 339 -11.36 26.34 -9.07
C PHE A 339 -12.75 26.51 -9.69
N VAL A 340 -13.57 27.42 -9.15
CA VAL A 340 -14.92 27.69 -9.65
C VAL A 340 -14.89 28.25 -11.07
N LYS A 341 -13.98 29.19 -11.37
CA LYS A 341 -13.77 29.75 -12.72
C LYS A 341 -13.46 28.68 -13.77
N ARG A 342 -12.68 27.66 -13.39
CA ARG A 342 -12.32 26.50 -14.24
C ARG A 342 -13.35 25.36 -14.18
N GLY A 343 -14.52 25.58 -13.58
CA GLY A 343 -15.63 24.62 -13.56
C GLY A 343 -15.49 23.51 -12.52
N ILE A 344 -14.55 23.60 -11.58
CA ILE A 344 -14.42 22.65 -10.47
C ILE A 344 -15.40 23.02 -9.36
N LYS A 345 -16.20 22.03 -8.93
CA LYS A 345 -17.11 22.18 -7.79
C LYS A 345 -16.36 21.99 -6.47
N LEU A 346 -16.68 22.85 -5.51
CA LEU A 346 -16.21 22.72 -4.14
C LEU A 346 -17.33 22.11 -3.29
N ALA A 347 -16.96 21.24 -2.35
CA ALA A 347 -17.88 20.86 -1.29
C ALA A 347 -18.13 22.07 -0.37
N ASN A 348 -19.34 22.16 0.18
CA ASN A 348 -19.80 23.29 0.99
C ASN A 348 -19.84 24.63 0.25
N ASN A 349 -19.77 24.62 -1.10
CA ASN A 349 -19.98 25.79 -1.97
C ASN A 349 -19.06 27.01 -1.73
N GLY A 350 -17.89 26.86 -1.10
CA GLY A 350 -16.94 27.97 -0.94
C GLY A 350 -16.12 27.89 0.35
N THR A 351 -15.61 29.05 0.78
CA THR A 351 -14.88 29.20 2.04
C THR A 351 -14.85 30.66 2.51
N ASN A 352 -14.84 30.85 3.83
CA ASN A 352 -14.42 32.12 4.45
C ASN A 352 -13.32 31.88 5.52
N THR A 353 -12.60 30.77 5.41
CA THR A 353 -11.57 30.33 6.36
C THR A 353 -10.24 30.07 5.63
N HIS A 354 -9.32 29.35 6.26
CA HIS A 354 -8.02 28.98 5.66
C HIS A 354 -8.06 27.70 4.83
N MET A 355 -9.23 27.09 4.60
CA MET A 355 -9.35 25.80 3.93
C MET A 355 -10.54 25.72 2.98
N LEU A 356 -10.47 24.78 2.04
CA LEU A 356 -11.52 24.47 1.07
C LEU A 356 -11.44 22.99 0.68
N LEU A 357 -12.50 22.48 0.05
CA LEU A 357 -12.60 21.08 -0.37
C LEU A 357 -13.00 20.99 -1.85
N ILE A 358 -12.21 20.29 -2.67
CA ILE A 358 -12.61 19.92 -4.03
C ILE A 358 -13.48 18.67 -3.98
N ASP A 359 -14.65 18.71 -4.61
CA ASP A 359 -15.52 17.53 -4.79
C ASP A 359 -15.13 16.76 -6.06
N LEU A 360 -14.50 15.59 -5.90
CA LEU A 360 -14.07 14.77 -7.02
C LEU A 360 -15.23 14.01 -7.70
N LYS A 361 -16.41 13.90 -7.05
CA LYS A 361 -17.60 13.28 -7.65
C LYS A 361 -18.21 14.15 -8.75
N ARG A 362 -18.03 15.46 -8.65
CA ARG A 362 -18.63 16.47 -9.53
C ARG A 362 -17.60 17.09 -10.49
N LEU A 363 -16.54 16.36 -10.85
CA LEU A 363 -15.60 16.83 -11.87
C LEU A 363 -16.32 16.97 -13.23
N PRO A 364 -15.99 18.02 -14.03
CA PRO A 364 -16.75 18.40 -15.22
C PRO A 364 -16.71 17.37 -16.38
N ASN A 365 -15.82 16.39 -16.33
CA ASN A 365 -15.74 15.32 -17.31
C ASN A 365 -16.39 14.06 -16.74
N SER A 366 -17.45 13.56 -17.37
CA SER A 366 -18.06 12.27 -17.04
C SER A 366 -17.05 11.15 -17.35
N LYS A 367 -16.21 10.82 -16.37
CA LYS A 367 -15.30 9.69 -16.45
C LYS A 367 -16.12 8.40 -16.22
N PRO A 368 -15.81 7.29 -16.91
CA PRO A 368 -16.51 6.01 -16.71
C PRO A 368 -16.49 5.59 -15.23
N GLU A 369 -15.40 5.93 -14.55
CA GLU A 369 -15.17 5.67 -13.14
C GLU A 369 -14.87 6.98 -12.39
N PRO A 370 -15.30 7.13 -11.12
CA PRO A 370 -15.03 8.33 -10.34
C PRO A 370 -13.57 8.37 -9.85
N VAL A 371 -12.96 9.56 -9.88
CA VAL A 371 -11.66 9.79 -9.24
C VAL A 371 -11.84 9.73 -7.72
N LYS A 372 -11.01 8.93 -7.04
CA LYS A 372 -11.02 8.81 -5.57
C LYS A 372 -9.91 9.65 -4.95
N GLY A 373 -10.17 10.19 -3.76
CA GLY A 373 -9.29 11.12 -3.07
C GLY A 373 -7.90 10.56 -2.79
N GLU A 374 -7.78 9.27 -2.46
CA GLU A 374 -6.48 8.61 -2.25
C GLU A 374 -5.58 8.71 -3.49
N ILE A 375 -6.13 8.41 -4.67
CA ILE A 375 -5.38 8.38 -5.92
C ILE A 375 -5.01 9.79 -6.37
N ALA A 376 -5.96 10.73 -6.28
CA ALA A 376 -5.67 12.11 -6.62
C ALA A 376 -4.62 12.73 -5.69
N ALA A 377 -4.73 12.52 -4.37
CA ALA A 377 -3.74 12.99 -3.40
C ALA A 377 -2.35 12.39 -3.65
N ARG A 378 -2.27 11.09 -3.98
CA ARG A 378 -1.01 10.43 -4.30
C ARG A 378 -0.34 11.00 -5.55
N ILE A 379 -1.09 11.20 -6.63
CA ILE A 379 -0.54 11.75 -7.87
C ILE A 379 -0.09 13.20 -7.67
N LEU A 380 -0.87 14.00 -6.95
CA LEU A 380 -0.49 15.37 -6.57
C LEU A 380 0.80 15.40 -5.73
N GLU A 381 0.96 14.46 -4.80
CA GLU A 381 2.18 14.34 -3.98
C GLU A 381 3.42 14.05 -4.82
N LEU A 382 3.28 13.20 -5.85
CA LEU A 382 4.35 12.92 -6.80
C LEU A 382 4.71 14.19 -7.59
N CYS A 383 3.74 15.05 -7.91
CA CYS A 383 3.98 16.36 -8.52
C CYS A 383 4.54 17.42 -7.57
N GLY A 384 4.83 17.08 -6.30
CA GLY A 384 5.34 18.02 -5.31
C GLY A 384 4.26 18.79 -4.53
N ILE A 385 2.97 18.43 -4.65
CA ILE A 385 1.84 19.06 -3.96
C ILE A 385 1.30 18.12 -2.88
N VAL A 386 1.50 18.47 -1.61
CA VAL A 386 1.14 17.63 -0.46
C VAL A 386 -0.20 18.09 0.12
N LEU A 387 -1.19 17.21 0.12
CA LEU A 387 -2.52 17.42 0.69
C LEU A 387 -3.16 16.10 1.13
N ASN A 388 -4.36 16.14 1.69
CA ASN A 388 -5.04 14.94 2.17
C ASN A 388 -6.38 14.71 1.45
N LYS A 389 -6.71 13.44 1.22
CA LYS A 389 -8.09 13.04 0.91
C LYS A 389 -9.01 13.33 2.09
N ASN A 390 -10.28 13.58 1.84
CA ASN A 390 -11.27 13.82 2.88
C ASN A 390 -12.62 13.22 2.49
N THR A 391 -13.39 12.79 3.49
CA THR A 391 -14.79 12.41 3.27
C THR A 391 -15.65 13.67 3.12
N ILE A 392 -16.70 13.56 2.33
CA ILE A 392 -17.78 14.55 2.23
C ILE A 392 -19.12 13.83 2.31
N ALA A 393 -20.21 14.57 2.48
CA ALA A 393 -21.55 14.01 2.54
C ALA A 393 -21.83 13.04 1.37
N GLY A 394 -22.38 11.87 1.71
CA GLY A 394 -22.65 10.77 0.77
C GLY A 394 -21.51 9.76 0.57
N ASP A 395 -20.34 9.96 1.17
CA ASP A 395 -19.28 8.94 1.15
C ASP A 395 -19.62 7.76 2.08
N PRO A 396 -19.49 6.50 1.64
CA PRO A 396 -19.85 5.34 2.46
C PRO A 396 -18.83 5.06 3.56
N THR A 397 -17.54 5.29 3.30
CA THR A 397 -16.44 5.09 4.26
C THR A 397 -15.25 6.00 3.94
N ALA A 398 -14.35 6.21 4.91
CA ALA A 398 -13.10 6.95 4.71
C ALA A 398 -12.14 6.33 3.67
N ALA A 399 -12.25 5.03 3.42
CA ALA A 399 -11.49 4.36 2.36
C ALA A 399 -11.94 4.82 0.96
N HIS A 400 -13.20 5.26 0.82
CA HIS A 400 -13.80 5.71 -0.43
C HIS A 400 -13.97 7.24 -0.52
N ALA A 401 -13.26 7.97 0.34
CA ALA A 401 -13.23 9.43 0.38
C ALA A 401 -13.17 10.04 -1.03
N SER A 402 -14.08 10.98 -1.30
CA SER A 402 -14.28 11.56 -2.62
C SER A 402 -13.95 13.06 -2.71
N ALA A 403 -13.25 13.61 -1.72
CA ALA A 403 -12.76 14.99 -1.76
C ALA A 403 -11.26 15.13 -1.52
N LEU A 404 -10.70 16.26 -1.95
CA LEU A 404 -9.37 16.75 -1.56
C LEU A 404 -9.54 17.96 -0.67
N ARG A 405 -8.89 17.96 0.50
CA ARG A 405 -8.91 19.09 1.43
C ARG A 405 -7.62 19.88 1.31
N LEU A 406 -7.75 21.18 1.07
CA LEU A 406 -6.65 22.09 0.80
C LEU A 406 -6.70 23.25 1.80
N GLY A 407 -5.53 23.71 2.24
CA GLY A 407 -5.40 24.84 3.15
C GLY A 407 -4.19 25.70 2.84
N THR A 408 -4.30 26.98 3.16
CA THR A 408 -3.35 28.02 2.77
C THR A 408 -2.37 28.53 3.84
N PRO A 409 -2.31 28.05 5.11
CA PRO A 409 -1.34 28.56 6.09
C PRO A 409 0.12 28.45 5.62
N TRP A 410 0.55 27.25 5.23
CA TRP A 410 1.93 26.97 4.87
C TRP A 410 2.42 27.80 3.67
N ILE A 411 1.66 27.81 2.58
CA ILE A 411 2.04 28.57 1.37
C ILE A 411 2.11 30.07 1.65
N THR A 412 1.24 30.59 2.52
CA THR A 412 1.24 32.01 2.90
C THR A 412 2.48 32.36 3.71
N GLN A 413 2.90 31.48 4.63
CA GLN A 413 4.17 31.64 5.38
C GLN A 413 5.40 31.63 4.48
N ARG A 414 5.33 30.99 3.31
CA ARG A 414 6.37 31.01 2.28
C ARG A 414 6.31 32.22 1.36
N GLY A 415 5.26 33.04 1.44
CA GLY A 415 5.11 34.28 0.66
C GLY A 415 4.18 34.20 -0.55
N TYR A 416 3.42 33.11 -0.72
CA TYR A 416 2.43 33.01 -1.81
C TYR A 416 1.35 34.09 -1.67
N LYS A 417 1.01 34.75 -2.79
CA LYS A 417 -0.11 35.70 -2.91
C LYS A 417 -1.03 35.26 -4.05
N GLU A 418 -1.91 36.14 -4.50
CA GLU A 418 -2.94 35.84 -5.48
C GLU A 418 -2.40 35.16 -6.75
N LYS A 419 -1.34 35.69 -7.35
CA LYS A 419 -0.78 35.16 -8.61
C LYS A 419 -0.30 33.72 -8.44
N GLU A 420 0.49 33.45 -7.42
CA GLU A 420 1.08 32.13 -7.16
C GLU A 420 -0.02 31.12 -6.77
N VAL A 421 -1.03 31.56 -6.01
CA VAL A 421 -2.17 30.74 -5.60
C VAL A 421 -3.03 30.33 -6.80
N ARG A 422 -3.33 31.26 -7.71
CA ARG A 422 -4.10 30.95 -8.92
C ARG A 422 -3.36 29.97 -9.82
N GLU A 423 -2.06 30.15 -9.98
CA GLU A 423 -1.25 29.21 -10.76
C GLU A 423 -1.19 27.82 -10.09
N LEU A 424 -1.04 27.76 -8.76
CA LEU A 424 -1.11 26.49 -8.02
C LEU A 424 -2.46 25.80 -8.20
N ALA A 425 -3.58 26.55 -8.18
CA ALA A 425 -4.90 26.00 -8.47
C ALA A 425 -4.97 25.43 -9.89
N ASN A 426 -4.43 26.14 -10.90
CA ASN A 426 -4.37 25.66 -12.28
C ASN A 426 -3.59 24.35 -12.41
N ILE A 427 -2.42 24.22 -11.75
CA ILE A 427 -1.64 22.98 -11.74
C ILE A 427 -2.48 21.83 -11.17
N ILE A 428 -3.17 22.05 -10.04
CA ILE A 428 -4.03 21.03 -9.41
C ILE A 428 -5.15 20.62 -10.35
N ILE A 429 -5.81 21.58 -11.00
CA ILE A 429 -6.90 21.33 -11.96
C ILE A 429 -6.40 20.46 -13.12
N ASP A 430 -5.27 20.81 -13.72
CA ASP A 430 -4.73 20.10 -14.89
C ASP A 430 -4.42 18.63 -14.53
N ILE A 431 -3.84 18.38 -13.34
CA ILE A 431 -3.56 17.03 -12.85
C ILE A 431 -4.85 16.24 -12.63
N ILE A 432 -5.79 16.73 -11.79
CA ILE A 432 -7.00 15.96 -11.44
C ILE A 432 -7.91 15.73 -12.65
N SER A 433 -7.89 16.66 -13.62
CA SER A 433 -8.63 16.53 -14.87
C SER A 433 -8.05 15.42 -15.75
N ASP A 434 -6.73 15.26 -15.77
CA ASP A 434 -6.03 14.26 -16.59
C ASP A 434 -6.03 12.83 -16.00
N ILE A 435 -6.33 12.66 -14.69
CA ILE A 435 -6.36 11.32 -14.07
C ILE A 435 -7.34 10.40 -14.83
N LYS A 436 -6.86 9.26 -15.33
CA LYS A 436 -7.65 8.15 -15.86
C LYS A 436 -7.91 7.13 -14.73
N PRO A 437 -9.07 7.16 -14.07
CA PRO A 437 -9.37 6.25 -12.97
C PRO A 437 -9.75 4.86 -13.46
N PHE A 438 -9.41 3.83 -12.67
CA PHE A 438 -9.84 2.45 -12.87
C PHE A 438 -9.76 1.69 -11.53
N PHE A 439 -10.20 0.43 -11.51
CA PHE A 439 -10.21 -0.39 -10.28
C PHE A 439 -9.51 -1.73 -10.49
N TYR A 440 -8.84 -2.22 -9.45
CA TYR A 440 -8.37 -3.60 -9.35
C TYR A 440 -9.21 -4.38 -8.36
N GLN A 441 -9.32 -5.69 -8.57
CA GLN A 441 -9.88 -6.58 -7.55
C GLN A 441 -8.85 -6.85 -6.45
N GLY A 442 -9.10 -6.34 -5.24
CA GLY A 442 -8.36 -6.70 -4.03
C GLY A 442 -9.07 -7.78 -3.20
N LEU A 443 -8.36 -8.34 -2.22
CA LEU A 443 -8.89 -9.38 -1.32
C LEU A 443 -10.14 -8.94 -0.54
N THR A 444 -10.25 -7.66 -0.24
CA THR A 444 -11.34 -7.07 0.57
C THR A 444 -12.33 -6.25 -0.27
N GLY A 445 -12.19 -6.25 -1.60
CA GLY A 445 -13.03 -5.47 -2.51
C GLY A 445 -12.24 -4.73 -3.59
N LEU A 446 -12.92 -3.84 -4.32
CA LEU A 446 -12.31 -3.04 -5.38
C LEU A 446 -11.34 -2.00 -4.80
N LEU A 447 -10.15 -1.91 -5.40
CA LEU A 447 -9.12 -0.96 -5.05
C LEU A 447 -9.06 0.14 -6.11
N PRO A 448 -9.36 1.41 -5.77
CA PRO A 448 -9.27 2.51 -6.72
C PRO A 448 -7.82 2.74 -7.14
N ARG A 449 -7.63 3.08 -8.42
CA ARG A 449 -6.36 3.40 -9.04
C ARG A 449 -6.55 4.52 -10.07
N GLY A 450 -5.45 5.06 -10.56
CA GLY A 450 -5.50 6.02 -11.66
C GLY A 450 -4.11 6.33 -12.19
N LYS A 451 -4.08 6.82 -13.43
CA LYS A 451 -2.86 7.22 -14.13
C LYS A 451 -3.01 8.60 -14.77
N VAL A 452 -1.90 9.29 -15.02
CA VAL A 452 -1.83 10.54 -15.79
C VAL A 452 -0.87 10.41 -16.96
N GLU A 453 -0.93 11.30 -17.94
CA GLU A 453 0.10 11.35 -18.98
C GLU A 453 1.46 11.71 -18.37
N PHE A 454 2.53 11.18 -18.94
CA PHE A 454 3.89 11.53 -18.52
C PHE A 454 4.14 13.05 -18.64
N SER A 455 3.64 13.68 -19.71
CA SER A 455 3.75 15.13 -19.88
C SER A 455 3.03 15.93 -18.79
N THR A 456 1.89 15.44 -18.29
CA THR A 456 1.12 16.12 -17.25
C THR A 456 1.92 16.18 -15.95
N ILE A 457 2.53 15.05 -15.55
CA ILE A 457 3.31 14.99 -14.31
C ILE A 457 4.60 15.80 -14.42
N THR A 458 5.32 15.75 -15.54
CA THR A 458 6.56 16.52 -15.72
C THR A 458 6.30 18.02 -15.78
N THR A 459 5.32 18.45 -16.57
CA THR A 459 4.92 19.87 -16.66
C THR A 459 4.44 20.39 -15.30
N ALA A 460 3.68 19.59 -14.54
CA ALA A 460 3.27 19.96 -13.19
C ALA A 460 4.47 20.15 -12.25
N LYS A 461 5.41 19.19 -12.23
CA LYS A 461 6.62 19.28 -11.39
C LYS A 461 7.46 20.52 -11.73
N GLU A 462 7.64 20.82 -13.00
CA GLU A 462 8.34 22.03 -13.46
C GLU A 462 7.65 23.32 -13.01
N ARG A 463 6.32 23.40 -13.18
CA ARG A 463 5.54 24.58 -12.74
C ARG A 463 5.58 24.75 -11.23
N VAL A 464 5.50 23.65 -10.47
CA VAL A 464 5.66 23.67 -9.00
C VAL A 464 7.06 24.13 -8.59
N LEU A 465 8.11 23.67 -9.28
CA LEU A 465 9.48 24.13 -9.04
C LEU A 465 9.62 25.64 -9.29
N LYS A 466 9.10 26.13 -10.43
CA LYS A 466 9.08 27.57 -10.77
C LYS A 466 8.33 28.39 -9.73
N LEU A 467 7.18 27.91 -9.25
CA LEU A 467 6.43 28.55 -8.17
C LEU A 467 7.26 28.66 -6.89
N ASN A 468 7.89 27.57 -6.47
CA ASN A 468 8.73 27.57 -5.27
C ASN A 468 9.95 28.50 -5.40
N GLN A 469 10.55 28.60 -6.58
CA GLN A 469 11.66 29.53 -6.84
C GLN A 469 11.23 31.00 -6.85
N SER A 470 9.96 31.29 -7.17
CA SER A 470 9.44 32.66 -7.22
C SER A 470 9.18 33.30 -5.86
N VAL A 471 9.15 32.51 -4.79
CA VAL A 471 8.90 32.96 -3.41
C VAL A 471 10.17 32.89 -2.56
N VAL A 472 10.27 33.73 -1.52
CA VAL A 472 11.49 33.85 -0.70
C VAL A 472 11.83 32.53 -0.01
N ILE A 473 13.04 32.03 -0.26
CA ILE A 473 13.56 30.81 0.38
C ILE A 473 14.77 31.19 1.26
N SER A 474 14.75 30.75 2.51
CA SER A 474 15.93 30.72 3.38
C SER A 474 17.00 29.81 2.79
N SER A 475 18.28 30.17 2.91
CA SER A 475 19.41 29.33 2.46
C SER A 475 19.47 28.02 3.24
N VAL A 476 18.86 26.96 2.70
CA VAL A 476 19.08 25.58 3.16
C VAL A 476 19.99 24.89 2.16
N GLU A 477 20.98 24.18 2.70
CA GLU A 477 21.91 23.38 1.92
C GLU A 477 21.12 22.30 1.17
N LYS A 478 21.23 22.26 -0.16
CA LYS A 478 20.65 21.20 -0.98
C LYS A 478 21.51 19.95 -0.81
N ILE A 479 20.94 18.91 -0.22
CA ILE A 479 21.61 17.61 -0.03
C ILE A 479 21.14 16.56 -1.04
N GLY A 480 20.24 16.94 -1.95
CA GLY A 480 19.86 16.15 -3.11
C GLY A 480 18.59 15.33 -2.88
N TYR A 481 17.48 15.98 -2.51
CA TYR A 481 16.18 15.31 -2.38
C TYR A 481 15.76 14.64 -3.72
N PRO A 482 15.70 13.29 -3.80
CA PRO A 482 15.77 12.59 -5.09
C PRO A 482 14.47 12.58 -5.89
N PHE A 483 13.36 13.15 -5.38
CA PHE A 483 12.02 13.00 -5.97
C PHE A 483 11.44 14.28 -6.60
N MET A 484 12.22 15.36 -6.70
CA MET A 484 11.85 16.57 -7.45
C MET A 484 12.85 16.82 -8.59
N PRO A 485 12.41 17.40 -9.71
CA PRO A 485 13.29 17.63 -10.86
C PRO A 485 14.44 18.56 -10.47
N PHE A 486 15.66 18.18 -10.84
CA PHE A 486 16.82 19.04 -10.77
C PHE A 486 16.78 19.95 -12.00
N GLU A 487 16.17 21.13 -11.84
CA GLU A 487 16.03 22.19 -12.84
C GLU A 487 15.00 21.95 -13.97
N PRO A 488 14.43 23.02 -14.55
CA PRO A 488 13.38 22.92 -15.58
C PRO A 488 13.89 22.26 -16.87
N VAL A 489 13.12 21.30 -17.41
CA VAL A 489 13.41 20.61 -18.68
C VAL A 489 13.41 21.56 -19.89
N GLU A 490 12.90 22.78 -19.75
CA GLU A 490 12.94 23.83 -20.78
C GLU A 490 14.36 24.22 -21.23
N SER A 491 15.40 23.99 -20.42
CA SER A 491 16.78 24.29 -20.80
C SER A 491 17.37 23.32 -21.84
N VAL A 492 16.68 22.21 -22.16
CA VAL A 492 17.18 21.17 -23.08
C VAL A 492 16.58 21.24 -24.50
N ARG A 493 15.88 22.32 -24.84
CA ARG A 493 15.60 22.66 -26.26
C ARG A 493 16.63 23.60 -26.87
N LYS A 494 17.85 23.64 -26.34
CA LYS A 494 18.96 24.12 -27.17
C LYS A 494 19.20 23.06 -28.24
N GLU A 495 18.89 23.39 -29.48
CA GLU A 495 19.52 22.75 -30.63
C GLU A 495 21.03 22.86 -30.43
N TYR A 496 21.63 21.85 -29.81
CA TYR A 496 23.05 21.62 -30.00
C TYR A 496 23.16 21.25 -31.47
N GLU A 497 23.75 22.14 -32.26
CA GLU A 497 24.31 21.79 -33.56
C GLU A 497 25.21 20.58 -33.31
N TYR A 498 24.69 19.40 -33.64
CA TYR A 498 25.47 18.18 -33.73
C TYR A 498 26.60 18.51 -34.71
N LYS A 499 27.81 18.79 -34.21
CA LYS A 499 28.95 19.04 -35.07
C LYS A 499 29.19 17.75 -35.84
N ASP A 500 29.04 17.80 -37.16
CA ASP A 500 29.14 16.68 -38.10
C ASP A 500 30.52 15.99 -38.15
N ASN A 501 31.44 16.31 -37.23
CA ASN A 501 32.76 15.70 -37.15
C ASN A 501 32.81 14.72 -35.98
N LEU A 502 32.22 13.54 -36.14
CA LEU A 502 32.47 12.40 -35.25
C LEU A 502 33.42 11.40 -35.93
N ASP A 503 34.63 11.88 -36.22
CA ASP A 503 35.79 11.01 -36.31
C ASP A 503 36.21 10.62 -34.88
N GLY A 504 35.66 9.51 -34.39
CA GLY A 504 36.38 8.61 -33.48
C GLY A 504 36.23 8.71 -31.96
N PHE A 505 35.77 9.80 -31.33
CA PHE A 505 35.76 9.88 -29.85
C PHE A 505 34.57 10.66 -29.26
N VAL A 506 33.72 9.98 -28.47
CA VAL A 506 32.67 10.62 -27.63
C VAL A 506 33.12 10.56 -26.16
N SER A 507 33.12 11.70 -25.45
CA SER A 507 33.46 11.73 -24.03
C SER A 507 32.31 11.21 -23.18
N LEU A 508 32.59 10.22 -22.33
CA LEU A 508 31.62 9.69 -21.36
C LEU A 508 31.25 10.68 -20.24
N ARG A 509 31.96 11.81 -20.15
CA ARG A 509 31.57 12.94 -19.29
C ARG A 509 30.22 13.53 -19.68
N GLU A 510 29.83 13.36 -20.94
CA GLU A 510 28.61 13.94 -21.46
C GLU A 510 27.40 13.03 -21.17
N TYR A 511 27.56 11.70 -21.15
CA TYR A 511 26.43 10.78 -20.96
C TYR A 511 25.79 10.91 -19.58
N GLY A 512 24.48 10.65 -19.53
CA GLY A 512 23.78 10.42 -18.26
C GLY A 512 24.08 9.03 -17.72
N ILE A 513 24.45 8.93 -16.44
CA ILE A 513 24.78 7.65 -15.78
C ILE A 513 23.73 7.36 -14.70
N ILE A 514 22.92 6.33 -14.96
CA ILE A 514 21.77 5.99 -14.12
C ILE A 514 21.95 4.57 -13.58
N GLU A 515 21.86 4.37 -12.27
CA GLU A 515 21.74 3.03 -11.68
C GLU A 515 20.27 2.62 -11.56
N VAL A 516 19.94 1.42 -12.04
CA VAL A 516 18.65 0.77 -11.83
C VAL A 516 18.84 -0.49 -10.98
N SER A 517 18.28 -0.49 -9.78
CA SER A 517 18.46 -1.54 -8.77
C SER A 517 17.18 -1.79 -7.96
N GLY A 518 17.23 -2.58 -6.89
CA GLY A 518 16.08 -2.83 -6.00
C GLY A 518 15.49 -4.23 -6.15
N GLU A 519 14.18 -4.37 -5.91
CA GLU A 519 13.54 -5.69 -5.85
C GLU A 519 13.47 -6.41 -7.20
N ARG A 520 13.09 -5.68 -8.27
CA ARG A 520 12.81 -6.27 -9.59
C ARG A 520 13.34 -5.43 -10.77
N PRO A 521 14.60 -4.94 -10.73
CA PRO A 521 15.13 -4.05 -11.75
C PRO A 521 15.21 -4.71 -13.14
N ARG A 522 15.48 -6.03 -13.22
CA ARG A 522 15.53 -6.75 -14.49
C ARG A 522 14.17 -6.83 -15.18
N HIS A 523 13.12 -7.25 -14.47
CA HIS A 523 11.76 -7.32 -15.00
C HIS A 523 11.25 -5.93 -15.38
N PHE A 524 11.56 -4.91 -14.56
CA PHE A 524 11.28 -3.52 -14.85
C PHE A 524 11.88 -3.07 -16.20
N LEU A 525 13.20 -3.19 -16.35
CA LEU A 525 13.92 -2.83 -17.58
C LEU A 525 13.43 -3.65 -18.78
N ASN A 526 13.22 -4.95 -18.60
CA ASN A 526 12.69 -5.80 -19.65
C ASN A 526 11.30 -5.31 -20.10
N GLN A 527 10.40 -4.87 -19.22
CA GLN A 527 9.06 -4.46 -19.65
C GLN A 527 8.97 -3.05 -20.25
N ILE A 528 10.04 -2.25 -20.19
CA ILE A 528 10.05 -0.89 -20.78
C ILE A 528 10.94 -0.77 -22.01
N LEU A 529 11.92 -1.67 -22.17
CA LEU A 529 12.83 -1.69 -23.31
C LEU A 529 12.37 -2.66 -24.39
N THR A 530 12.73 -2.36 -25.63
CA THR A 530 12.40 -3.17 -26.81
C THR A 530 13.28 -4.42 -26.95
N ALA A 531 14.49 -4.38 -26.39
CA ALA A 531 15.43 -5.51 -26.36
C ALA A 531 15.16 -6.45 -25.18
N ASN A 532 15.66 -7.69 -25.22
CA ASN A 532 15.50 -8.65 -24.13
C ASN A 532 16.62 -8.47 -23.08
N VAL A 533 16.25 -8.08 -21.87
CA VAL A 533 17.19 -7.85 -20.75
C VAL A 533 17.26 -9.08 -19.82
N MET A 534 16.36 -10.06 -19.98
CA MET A 534 16.26 -11.20 -19.07
C MET A 534 17.53 -12.04 -19.03
N GLY A 535 18.13 -12.29 -20.19
CA GLY A 535 19.32 -13.13 -20.33
C GLY A 535 20.66 -12.46 -19.96
N LEU A 536 20.69 -11.15 -19.65
CA LEU A 536 21.95 -10.45 -19.38
C LEU A 536 22.61 -10.98 -18.10
N LYS A 537 23.88 -11.39 -18.20
CA LYS A 537 24.72 -11.79 -17.08
C LYS A 537 25.59 -10.63 -16.60
N SER A 538 26.16 -10.76 -15.41
CA SER A 538 27.17 -9.81 -14.93
C SER A 538 28.29 -9.63 -15.97
N GLY A 539 28.46 -8.38 -16.42
CA GLY A 539 29.41 -7.99 -17.47
C GLY A 539 28.78 -7.83 -18.86
N ASP A 540 27.59 -8.37 -19.11
CA ASP A 540 26.89 -8.22 -20.38
C ASP A 540 26.28 -6.82 -20.51
N SER A 541 26.13 -6.37 -21.75
CA SER A 541 25.37 -5.17 -22.06
C SER A 541 24.49 -5.35 -23.29
N ILE A 542 23.52 -4.46 -23.42
CA ILE A 542 22.63 -4.41 -24.57
C ILE A 542 22.23 -2.96 -24.83
N ALA A 543 22.10 -2.60 -26.10
CA ALA A 543 21.56 -1.32 -26.49
C ALA A 543 20.09 -1.47 -26.89
N SER A 544 19.23 -0.54 -26.48
CA SER A 544 17.80 -0.61 -26.75
C SER A 544 17.14 0.77 -26.79
N PRO A 545 16.32 1.06 -27.82
CA PRO A 545 15.50 2.26 -27.82
C PRO A 545 14.40 2.19 -26.76
N LEU A 546 14.14 3.34 -26.15
CA LEU A 546 13.09 3.58 -25.18
C LEU A 546 12.03 4.52 -25.77
N PHE A 547 10.76 4.15 -25.68
CA PHE A 547 9.65 4.92 -26.21
C PHE A 547 8.65 5.33 -25.11
N ASP A 548 7.93 6.42 -25.35
CA ASP A 548 6.76 6.79 -24.55
C ASP A 548 5.47 6.08 -25.01
N ALA A 549 4.35 6.37 -24.34
CA ALA A 549 3.04 5.77 -24.65
C ALA A 549 2.50 6.14 -26.04
N GLU A 550 3.06 7.16 -26.70
CA GLU A 550 2.70 7.62 -28.05
C GLU A 550 3.70 7.15 -29.12
N GLY A 551 4.65 6.29 -28.74
CA GLY A 551 5.67 5.75 -29.62
C GLY A 551 6.70 6.79 -30.07
N ARG A 552 6.89 7.90 -29.33
CA ARG A 552 8.01 8.82 -29.54
C ARG A 552 9.25 8.23 -28.91
N LEU A 553 10.37 8.29 -29.63
CA LEU A 553 11.67 7.90 -29.09
C LEU A 553 12.04 8.89 -27.98
N LEU A 554 12.19 8.38 -26.76
CA LEU A 554 12.69 9.17 -25.63
C LEU A 554 14.22 9.21 -25.65
N ASP A 555 14.85 8.05 -25.83
CA ASP A 555 16.30 7.91 -25.92
C ASP A 555 16.68 6.50 -26.45
N PHE A 556 17.96 6.30 -26.72
CA PHE A 556 18.56 5.00 -27.04
C PHE A 556 19.57 4.62 -25.97
N LEU A 557 19.16 3.69 -25.12
CA LEU A 557 19.85 3.39 -23.89
C LEU A 557 20.85 2.26 -24.06
N ASN A 558 22.02 2.40 -23.46
CA ASN A 558 22.98 1.30 -23.31
C ASN A 558 22.89 0.78 -21.87
N VAL A 559 22.44 -0.48 -21.71
CA VAL A 559 22.17 -1.11 -20.42
C VAL A 559 23.24 -2.14 -20.12
N PHE A 560 23.91 -2.01 -18.99
CA PHE A 560 24.98 -2.88 -18.51
C PHE A 560 24.50 -3.62 -17.26
N CYS A 561 24.55 -4.94 -17.27
CA CYS A 561 24.27 -5.73 -16.08
C CYS A 561 25.54 -5.82 -15.23
N VAL A 562 25.56 -5.12 -14.09
CA VAL A 562 26.74 -5.10 -13.21
C VAL A 562 26.70 -6.26 -12.23
N SER A 563 25.53 -6.48 -11.61
CA SER A 563 25.30 -7.62 -10.74
C SER A 563 24.01 -8.32 -11.13
N ASP A 564 24.09 -9.63 -11.29
CA ASP A 564 22.96 -10.52 -11.48
C ASP A 564 22.78 -11.49 -10.31
N GLY A 565 23.31 -11.17 -9.12
CA GLY A 565 23.20 -11.95 -7.89
C GLY A 565 21.91 -11.67 -7.10
N ALA A 566 21.96 -11.83 -5.77
CA ALA A 566 20.82 -11.56 -4.88
C ALA A 566 20.33 -10.10 -4.95
N GLU A 567 21.24 -9.15 -5.21
CA GLU A 567 20.93 -7.75 -5.47
C GLU A 567 21.28 -7.38 -6.90
N GLU A 568 20.29 -7.44 -7.78
CA GLU A 568 20.48 -7.09 -9.18
C GLU A 568 20.73 -5.60 -9.36
N ARG A 569 21.74 -5.26 -10.17
CA ARG A 569 22.13 -3.88 -10.45
C ARG A 569 22.47 -3.70 -11.92
N PHE A 570 21.90 -2.65 -12.50
CA PHE A 570 22.12 -2.26 -13.87
C PHE A 570 22.62 -0.82 -13.95
N ILE A 571 23.54 -0.55 -14.86
CA ILE A 571 23.91 0.81 -15.24
C ILE A 571 23.30 1.09 -16.60
N VAL A 572 22.58 2.21 -16.69
CA VAL A 572 21.92 2.68 -17.90
C VAL A 572 22.59 3.97 -18.31
N LEU A 573 23.15 3.99 -19.52
CA LEU A 573 23.68 5.19 -20.14
C LEU A 573 22.60 5.82 -21.02
N SER A 574 22.32 7.09 -20.77
CA SER A 574 21.41 7.92 -21.56
C SER A 574 22.19 9.00 -22.32
N SER A 575 21.60 9.53 -23.39
CA SER A 575 22.15 10.70 -24.07
C SER A 575 22.32 11.89 -23.10
N PRO A 576 23.38 12.71 -23.28
CA PRO A 576 23.72 13.83 -22.40
C PRO A 576 22.57 14.78 -22.09
N ASP A 577 21.87 15.21 -23.13
CA ASP A 577 20.76 16.14 -23.09
C ASP A 577 19.47 15.49 -22.57
N ARG A 578 19.39 14.16 -22.52
CA ARG A 578 18.15 13.45 -22.16
C ARG A 578 18.14 12.88 -20.74
N LYS A 579 19.28 12.87 -20.05
CA LYS A 579 19.44 12.29 -18.72
C LYS A 579 18.30 12.61 -17.77
N ASP A 580 17.98 13.88 -17.52
CA ASP A 580 16.99 14.26 -16.51
C ASP A 580 15.58 13.79 -16.89
N MET A 581 15.22 13.88 -18.17
CA MET A 581 13.96 13.34 -18.69
C MET A 581 13.89 11.82 -18.53
N ILE A 582 14.99 11.10 -18.76
CA ILE A 582 15.04 9.64 -18.66
C ILE A 582 14.98 9.18 -17.20
N VAL A 583 15.75 9.80 -16.31
CA VAL A 583 15.66 9.56 -14.86
C VAL A 583 14.22 9.77 -14.39
N GLU A 584 13.60 10.88 -14.79
CA GLU A 584 12.24 11.22 -14.45
C GLU A 584 11.24 10.20 -15.02
N TYR A 585 11.37 9.81 -16.29
CA TYR A 585 10.52 8.79 -16.91
C TYR A 585 10.61 7.45 -16.17
N LEU A 586 11.83 6.94 -15.94
CA LEU A 586 12.06 5.68 -15.26
C LEU A 586 11.48 5.70 -13.83
N ARG A 587 11.65 6.80 -13.08
CA ARG A 587 11.05 6.97 -11.74
C ARG A 587 9.52 6.92 -11.81
N ASN A 588 8.90 7.68 -12.71
CA ASN A 588 7.45 7.72 -12.82
C ASN A 588 6.83 6.39 -13.31
N VAL A 589 7.52 5.65 -14.17
CA VAL A 589 7.11 4.28 -14.55
C VAL A 589 7.20 3.35 -13.35
N SER A 590 8.28 3.43 -12.56
CA SER A 590 8.48 2.64 -11.34
C SER A 590 7.41 2.95 -10.27
N ASP A 591 7.05 4.23 -10.11
CA ASP A 591 5.97 4.68 -9.22
C ASP A 591 4.61 4.11 -9.65
N GLY A 592 4.39 3.92 -10.96
CA GLY A 592 3.25 3.20 -11.52
C GLY A 592 2.00 4.06 -11.75
N TYR A 593 2.13 5.38 -11.78
CA TYR A 593 1.01 6.34 -11.94
C TYR A 593 1.00 7.06 -13.30
N ILE A 594 1.88 6.71 -14.23
CA ILE A 594 1.82 7.25 -15.59
C ILE A 594 1.20 6.25 -16.58
N VAL A 595 0.61 6.80 -17.63
CA VAL A 595 0.19 6.04 -18.82
C VAL A 595 1.43 5.68 -19.62
N PHE A 596 1.62 4.37 -19.81
CA PHE A 596 2.62 3.78 -20.71
C PHE A 596 1.98 2.86 -21.77
N ASP A 597 0.68 2.58 -21.63
CA ASP A 597 -0.14 1.77 -22.52
C ASP A 597 -1.54 2.40 -22.55
N ARG A 598 -1.91 3.00 -23.68
CA ARG A 598 -3.19 3.71 -23.87
C ARG A 598 -4.35 2.78 -24.20
N GLU A 599 -4.07 1.58 -24.73
CA GLU A 599 -5.10 0.58 -24.99
C GLU A 599 -5.59 -0.05 -23.70
N ASP A 600 -4.68 -0.24 -22.73
CA ASP A 600 -4.99 -0.86 -21.45
C ASP A 600 -4.28 -0.16 -20.29
N ILE A 601 -4.96 0.86 -19.75
CA ILE A 601 -4.48 1.65 -18.61
C ILE A 601 -4.36 0.82 -17.33
N THR A 602 -4.95 -0.39 -17.26
CA THR A 602 -4.91 -1.24 -16.07
C THR A 602 -3.59 -1.97 -15.90
N LYS A 603 -2.74 -2.04 -16.94
CA LYS A 603 -1.44 -2.72 -16.85
C LYS A 603 -0.50 -2.00 -15.88
N LYS A 604 0.41 -2.74 -15.26
CA LYS A 604 1.47 -2.21 -14.39
C LYS A 604 2.80 -2.85 -14.77
N ILE A 605 3.79 -2.02 -15.06
CA ILE A 605 5.19 -2.46 -15.18
C ILE A 605 5.65 -3.02 -13.84
N GLU A 606 6.39 -4.12 -13.86
CA GLU A 606 6.93 -4.73 -12.65
C GLU A 606 7.93 -3.81 -11.95
N GLY A 607 7.74 -3.62 -10.65
CA GLY A 607 8.55 -2.79 -9.78
C GLY A 607 8.16 -3.04 -8.31
N PRO A 608 8.81 -2.40 -7.33
CA PRO A 608 9.59 -1.18 -7.50
C PRO A 608 11.01 -1.43 -8.01
N ALA A 609 11.48 -0.53 -8.86
CA ALA A 609 12.89 -0.36 -9.20
C ALA A 609 13.38 0.98 -8.65
N ASN A 610 14.55 0.97 -8.02
CA ASN A 610 15.27 2.16 -7.61
C ASN A 610 15.94 2.75 -8.84
N VAL A 611 15.78 4.06 -9.06
CA VAL A 611 16.40 4.79 -10.17
C VAL A 611 17.24 5.93 -9.58
N ILE A 612 18.55 5.75 -9.64
CA ILE A 612 19.53 6.62 -8.97
C ILE A 612 20.35 7.32 -10.05
N ASP A 613 20.42 8.65 -10.00
CA ASP A 613 21.31 9.43 -10.84
C ASP A 613 22.70 9.46 -10.20
N LEU A 614 23.65 8.73 -10.77
CA LEU A 614 25.00 8.60 -10.22
C LEU A 614 25.85 9.87 -10.39
N GLN A 615 25.38 10.86 -11.14
CA GLN A 615 26.13 12.10 -11.38
C GLN A 615 25.73 13.24 -10.44
N ASN A 616 24.51 13.23 -9.90
CA ASN A 616 23.93 14.35 -9.14
C ASN A 616 23.43 13.99 -7.73
N ASP A 617 23.29 12.72 -7.38
CA ASP A 617 22.76 12.34 -6.07
C ASP A 617 23.86 12.47 -4.98
N LEU A 618 23.85 13.59 -4.25
CA LEU A 618 24.81 13.90 -3.17
C LEU A 618 24.73 12.90 -2.01
N LEU A 619 23.60 12.18 -1.85
CA LEU A 619 23.48 11.09 -0.88
C LEU A 619 24.39 9.92 -1.22
N ILE A 620 24.86 9.78 -2.47
CA ILE A 620 25.82 8.74 -2.86
C ILE A 620 27.11 8.86 -2.05
N ASN A 621 27.57 10.10 -1.80
CA ASN A 621 28.80 10.34 -1.03
C ASN A 621 28.68 9.95 0.45
N GLU A 622 27.48 10.01 1.03
CA GLU A 622 27.23 9.62 2.43
C GLU A 622 26.77 8.15 2.58
N ARG A 623 26.03 7.60 1.62
CA ARG A 623 25.40 6.27 1.66
C ARG A 623 26.35 5.15 1.23
N PHE A 624 27.26 5.42 0.29
CA PHE A 624 28.26 4.46 -0.17
C PHE A 624 29.58 4.64 0.56
N GLY A 625 29.55 4.57 1.90
CA GLY A 625 30.75 4.43 2.70
C GLY A 625 31.60 3.25 2.22
N GLY A 626 32.57 3.51 1.34
CA GLY A 626 33.60 2.57 0.93
C GLY A 626 33.24 1.65 -0.23
N LEU A 627 33.25 2.16 -1.46
CA LEU A 627 33.65 1.36 -2.63
C LEU A 627 35.17 1.48 -2.82
N LEU A 628 35.90 0.73 -2.00
CA LEU A 628 37.35 0.64 -2.03
C LEU A 628 37.80 -0.20 -3.23
N LEU A 629 38.41 0.46 -4.22
CA LEU A 629 39.49 -0.20 -4.96
C LEU A 629 40.54 -0.63 -3.93
N ASP A 630 41.03 -1.87 -4.02
CA ASP A 630 42.23 -2.20 -3.23
C ASP A 630 43.36 -1.24 -3.64
N SER A 631 44.22 -0.84 -2.70
CA SER A 631 45.25 0.20 -2.93
C SER A 631 46.16 -0.15 -4.10
N LYS A 632 46.40 -1.45 -4.33
CA LYS A 632 47.14 -1.97 -5.49
C LYS A 632 46.43 -1.68 -6.81
N LEU A 633 45.14 -2.01 -6.91
CA LEU A 633 44.33 -1.84 -8.11
C LEU A 633 44.02 -0.36 -8.36
N LYS A 634 43.82 0.43 -7.30
CA LYS A 634 43.77 1.89 -7.34
C LYS A 634 45.04 2.43 -7.99
N GLY A 635 46.22 2.08 -7.47
CA GLY A 635 47.50 2.52 -8.00
C GLY A 635 47.80 2.06 -9.42
N GLU A 636 47.24 0.93 -9.88
CA GLU A 636 47.36 0.49 -11.27
C GLU A 636 46.43 1.25 -12.21
N VAL A 637 45.19 1.54 -11.81
CA VAL A 637 44.27 2.37 -12.59
C VAL A 637 44.79 3.82 -12.66
N GLU A 638 45.26 4.38 -11.54
CA GLU A 638 45.87 5.70 -11.48
C GLU A 638 47.10 5.80 -12.39
N ARG A 639 47.96 4.77 -12.40
CA ARG A 639 49.14 4.71 -13.29
C ARG A 639 48.78 4.49 -14.76
N ALA A 640 47.83 3.61 -15.06
CA ALA A 640 47.46 3.28 -16.44
C ALA A 640 46.82 4.46 -17.17
N PHE A 641 46.10 5.32 -16.44
CA PHE A 641 45.35 6.43 -17.04
C PHE A 641 45.83 7.82 -16.62
N SER A 642 46.89 7.92 -15.81
CA SER A 642 47.39 9.18 -15.26
C SER A 642 46.31 9.96 -14.52
N LEU A 643 45.56 9.28 -13.66
CA LEU A 643 44.43 9.84 -12.90
C LEU A 643 44.72 9.78 -11.40
N ASN A 644 44.09 10.67 -10.62
CA ASN A 644 44.03 10.57 -9.16
C ASN A 644 42.61 10.15 -8.75
N LEU A 645 42.47 8.95 -8.21
CA LEU A 645 41.19 8.44 -7.72
C LEU A 645 41.02 8.86 -6.24
N PRO A 646 39.84 9.38 -5.83
CA PRO A 646 39.59 9.77 -4.45
C PRO A 646 39.64 8.54 -3.51
N ASP A 647 40.11 8.74 -2.28
CA ASP A 647 40.21 7.68 -1.26
C ASP A 647 38.84 7.16 -0.79
N LYS A 648 37.78 7.89 -1.10
CA LYS A 648 36.38 7.54 -0.82
C LYS A 648 35.68 7.37 -2.16
N GLY A 649 35.05 6.21 -2.37
CA GLY A 649 34.43 5.83 -3.64
C GLY A 649 33.61 6.96 -4.26
N GLY A 650 33.76 7.16 -5.56
CA GLY A 650 33.10 8.20 -6.33
C GLY A 650 33.30 7.98 -7.83
N VAL A 651 32.42 8.56 -8.65
CA VAL A 651 32.59 8.59 -10.11
C VAL A 651 33.70 9.59 -10.43
N VAL A 652 34.85 9.09 -10.88
CA VAL A 652 35.96 9.97 -11.30
C VAL A 652 35.71 10.47 -12.71
N ARG A 653 35.39 11.76 -12.83
CA ARG A 653 35.21 12.44 -14.13
C ARG A 653 36.58 12.82 -14.70
N SER A 654 37.33 11.87 -15.25
CA SER A 654 38.47 12.18 -16.13
C SER A 654 38.02 12.29 -17.59
N ASP A 655 38.84 12.84 -18.48
CA ASP A 655 38.44 13.07 -19.89
C ASP A 655 38.05 11.77 -20.61
N VAL A 656 38.46 10.62 -20.09
CA VAL A 656 38.03 9.30 -20.52
C VAL A 656 38.21 8.30 -19.38
N SER A 657 37.18 7.99 -18.57
CA SER A 657 36.90 6.66 -17.97
C SER A 657 35.88 6.76 -16.82
N VAL A 658 34.79 5.97 -16.86
CA VAL A 658 33.91 5.76 -15.69
C VAL A 658 34.31 4.46 -15.01
N PHE A 659 34.70 4.54 -13.73
CA PHE A 659 35.03 3.37 -12.91
C PHE A 659 33.91 3.12 -11.90
N TYR A 660 33.21 2.00 -12.04
CA TYR A 660 32.30 1.50 -11.02
C TYR A 660 32.89 0.24 -10.42
N SER A 661 33.04 0.20 -9.10
CA SER A 661 33.40 -1.02 -8.38
C SER A 661 32.16 -1.59 -7.71
N SER A 662 32.05 -2.90 -7.64
CA SER A 662 31.08 -3.58 -6.77
C SER A 662 31.67 -4.85 -6.19
N SER A 663 31.27 -5.20 -4.95
CA SER A 663 31.59 -6.49 -4.36
C SER A 663 30.37 -7.40 -4.45
N VAL A 664 30.52 -8.59 -5.01
CA VAL A 664 29.48 -9.63 -5.05
C VAL A 664 30.15 -10.93 -4.60
N GLU A 665 29.64 -11.55 -3.53
CA GLU A 665 30.15 -12.84 -3.00
C GLU A 665 31.67 -12.85 -2.75
N GLY A 666 32.23 -11.73 -2.29
CA GLY A 666 33.67 -11.60 -2.02
C GLY A 666 34.56 -11.33 -3.24
N LYS A 667 34.00 -11.28 -4.46
CA LYS A 667 34.70 -10.86 -5.68
C LYS A 667 34.39 -9.40 -5.99
N ARG A 668 35.42 -8.61 -6.32
CA ARG A 668 35.28 -7.21 -6.75
C ARG A 668 35.21 -7.13 -8.27
N PHE A 669 34.16 -6.53 -8.79
CA PHE A 669 33.93 -6.26 -10.20
C PHE A 669 34.20 -4.79 -10.45
N ILE A 670 34.96 -4.48 -11.50
CA ILE A 670 35.17 -3.11 -11.96
C ILE A 670 34.64 -3.01 -13.38
N THR A 671 33.65 -2.14 -13.59
CA THR A 671 33.21 -1.74 -14.92
C THR A 671 33.99 -0.49 -15.31
N VAL A 672 34.70 -0.58 -16.44
CA VAL A 672 35.43 0.53 -17.04
C VAL A 672 34.83 0.84 -18.39
N ILE A 673 34.38 2.08 -18.56
CA ILE A 673 33.86 2.55 -19.84
C ILE A 673 34.89 3.56 -20.35
N THR A 674 35.53 3.28 -21.49
CA THR A 674 36.64 4.07 -22.05
C THR A 674 36.62 4.03 -23.59
N THR A 675 37.47 4.80 -24.25
CA THR A 675 37.54 4.89 -25.72
C THR A 675 38.34 3.72 -26.30
N GLU A 676 38.06 3.33 -27.55
CA GLU A 676 38.66 2.15 -28.20
C GLU A 676 40.20 2.17 -28.15
N GLU A 677 40.83 3.31 -28.44
CA GLU A 677 42.29 3.50 -28.36
C GLU A 677 42.89 3.22 -26.97
N LYS A 678 42.11 3.47 -25.90
CA LYS A 678 42.54 3.29 -24.50
C LYS A 678 42.19 1.92 -23.93
N VAL A 679 41.28 1.16 -24.56
CA VAL A 679 40.91 -0.19 -24.11
C VAL A 679 42.13 -1.11 -24.14
N ASP A 680 42.93 -1.08 -25.20
CA ASP A 680 44.09 -1.98 -25.32
C ASP A 680 45.22 -1.63 -24.37
N GLN A 681 45.47 -0.34 -24.11
CA GLN A 681 46.41 0.12 -23.08
C GLN A 681 45.97 -0.34 -21.67
N PHE A 682 44.66 -0.30 -21.41
CA PHE A 682 44.10 -0.76 -20.16
C PHE A 682 44.20 -2.28 -19.99
N ARG A 683 43.88 -3.06 -21.04
CA ARG A 683 44.04 -4.52 -21.07
C ARG A 683 45.47 -4.96 -20.75
N GLN A 684 46.46 -4.29 -21.35
CA GLN A 684 47.88 -4.57 -21.10
C GLN A 684 48.32 -4.23 -19.67
N SER A 685 47.69 -3.24 -19.03
CA SER A 685 47.99 -2.87 -17.65
C SER A 685 47.28 -3.79 -16.65
N LEU A 686 46.03 -4.19 -16.94
CA LEU A 686 45.27 -5.15 -16.15
C LEU A 686 45.91 -6.54 -16.12
N SER A 687 46.46 -7.03 -17.23
CA SER A 687 47.13 -8.34 -17.26
C SER A 687 48.32 -8.43 -16.29
N LYS A 688 48.96 -7.30 -15.97
CA LYS A 688 50.06 -7.21 -14.99
C LYS A 688 49.58 -7.20 -13.53
N SER A 689 48.32 -6.85 -13.29
CA SER A 689 47.71 -6.78 -11.95
C SER A 689 47.23 -8.12 -11.39
N GLY A 690 46.99 -9.09 -12.27
CA GLY A 690 46.28 -10.34 -11.97
C GLY A 690 44.74 -10.24 -12.12
N ALA A 691 44.20 -9.10 -12.53
CA ALA A 691 42.80 -8.94 -12.89
C ALA A 691 42.48 -9.59 -14.25
N LYS A 692 41.28 -10.15 -14.39
CA LYS A 692 40.79 -10.81 -15.61
C LYS A 692 39.64 -10.02 -16.21
N GLU A 693 39.74 -9.67 -17.50
CA GLU A 693 38.62 -9.12 -18.27
C GLU A 693 37.51 -10.18 -18.40
N ILE A 694 36.28 -9.79 -18.06
CA ILE A 694 35.12 -10.68 -18.11
C ILE A 694 34.39 -10.53 -19.45
N ASN A 695 34.14 -9.28 -19.89
CA ASN A 695 33.48 -8.96 -21.15
C ASN A 695 33.84 -7.52 -21.58
N SER A 696 33.72 -7.20 -22.87
CA SER A 696 33.85 -5.86 -23.44
C SER A 696 32.80 -5.61 -24.52
N ASN A 697 32.11 -4.47 -24.45
CA ASN A 697 31.07 -4.12 -25.41
C ASN A 697 31.20 -2.64 -25.84
N THR A 698 30.89 -2.34 -27.10
CA THR A 698 30.91 -0.98 -27.65
C THR A 698 29.60 -0.26 -27.35
N VAL A 699 29.68 1.00 -26.91
CA VAL A 699 28.51 1.87 -26.72
C VAL A 699 27.95 2.25 -28.09
N VAL A 700 26.65 2.06 -28.30
CA VAL A 700 25.97 2.46 -29.53
C VAL A 700 25.43 3.88 -29.38
N THR A 701 25.81 4.77 -30.30
CA THR A 701 25.33 6.15 -30.38
C THR A 701 24.29 6.29 -31.50
N LEU A 702 23.20 7.02 -31.25
CA LEU A 702 22.18 7.34 -32.25
C LEU A 702 22.71 8.24 -33.37
N LYS A 703 22.17 8.04 -34.58
CA LYS A 703 22.33 8.99 -35.70
C LYS A 703 21.24 10.06 -35.66
N LYS A 704 21.52 11.26 -36.18
CA LYS A 704 20.62 12.43 -36.11
C LYS A 704 19.24 12.17 -36.72
N ASP A 705 19.18 11.39 -37.80
CA ASP A 705 17.95 11.02 -38.52
C ASP A 705 17.06 10.03 -37.75
N MET A 706 17.56 9.40 -36.69
CA MET A 706 16.81 8.43 -35.89
C MET A 706 15.89 9.09 -34.86
N TRP A 707 16.20 10.33 -34.43
CA TRP A 707 15.49 11.03 -33.34
C TRP A 707 14.05 11.42 -33.67
N SER A 708 13.75 11.66 -34.94
CA SER A 708 12.41 12.08 -35.38
C SER A 708 11.48 10.90 -35.68
N LEU A 709 12.01 9.67 -35.71
CA LEU A 709 11.23 8.50 -36.10
C LEU A 709 10.26 8.09 -35.00
N LYS A 710 9.02 7.81 -35.39
CA LYS A 710 8.07 7.11 -34.53
C LYS A 710 8.39 5.63 -34.46
N ILE A 711 7.94 4.96 -33.40
CA ILE A 711 8.25 3.55 -33.13
C ILE A 711 8.05 2.61 -34.35
N GLY A 712 6.98 2.79 -35.13
CA GLY A 712 6.73 1.99 -36.34
C GLY A 712 7.76 2.21 -37.45
N GLU A 713 8.09 3.47 -37.73
CA GLU A 713 9.11 3.84 -38.73
C GLU A 713 10.51 3.42 -38.28
N PHE A 714 10.79 3.56 -36.99
CA PHE A 714 12.05 3.13 -36.38
C PHE A 714 12.19 1.62 -36.50
N PHE A 715 11.14 0.84 -36.18
CA PHE A 715 11.16 -0.62 -36.32
C PHE A 715 11.36 -1.04 -37.79
N ALA A 716 10.69 -0.39 -38.74
CA ALA A 716 10.85 -0.70 -40.16
C ALA A 716 12.29 -0.50 -40.67
N LYS A 717 12.98 0.53 -40.17
CA LYS A 717 14.37 0.84 -40.56
C LYS A 717 15.42 0.06 -39.76
N TYR A 718 15.18 -0.18 -38.47
CA TYR A 718 16.13 -0.78 -37.54
C TYR A 718 15.53 -1.94 -36.72
N PRO A 719 15.06 -3.01 -37.39
CA PRO A 719 14.37 -4.11 -36.71
C PRO A 719 15.28 -4.89 -35.74
N GLN A 720 16.61 -4.82 -35.90
CA GLN A 720 17.59 -5.52 -35.06
C GLN A 720 17.58 -5.08 -33.58
N TYR A 721 17.04 -3.90 -33.26
CA TYR A 721 16.94 -3.41 -31.89
C TYR A 721 15.65 -3.86 -31.17
N PHE A 722 14.79 -4.60 -31.86
CA PHE A 722 13.53 -5.11 -31.32
C PHE A 722 13.58 -6.62 -31.18
N LYS A 723 13.24 -7.13 -30.00
CA LYS A 723 12.90 -8.55 -29.86
C LYS A 723 11.42 -8.74 -30.15
N SER A 724 11.06 -8.92 -31.42
CA SER A 724 9.67 -9.05 -31.89
C SER A 724 8.86 -10.14 -31.19
N GLN A 725 9.51 -11.23 -30.76
CA GLN A 725 8.86 -12.36 -30.07
C GLN A 725 8.64 -12.14 -28.57
N LYS A 726 9.04 -10.99 -28.01
CA LYS A 726 8.87 -10.69 -26.59
C LYS A 726 7.39 -10.57 -26.23
N VAL A 727 6.99 -11.04 -25.04
CA VAL A 727 5.58 -11.04 -24.60
C VAL A 727 4.99 -9.64 -24.40
N TYR A 728 5.81 -8.69 -23.95
CA TYR A 728 5.40 -7.31 -23.71
C TYR A 728 6.60 -6.38 -23.57
N PHE A 729 6.44 -5.14 -24.05
CA PHE A 729 7.21 -3.97 -23.64
C PHE A 729 6.36 -2.70 -23.82
N ALA A 730 6.68 -1.61 -23.13
CA ALA A 730 6.02 -0.32 -23.31
C ALA A 730 6.18 0.18 -24.76
N GLY A 731 5.07 0.40 -25.46
CA GLY A 731 5.05 0.74 -26.89
C GLY A 731 4.76 -0.44 -27.84
N GLU A 732 4.81 -1.70 -27.37
CA GLU A 732 4.42 -2.89 -28.17
C GLU A 732 3.04 -2.79 -28.83
N PRO A 733 1.99 -2.24 -28.18
CA PRO A 733 0.67 -2.16 -28.80
C PRO A 733 0.66 -1.43 -30.15
N LEU A 734 1.53 -0.42 -30.31
CA LEU A 734 1.66 0.39 -31.52
C LEU A 734 2.32 -0.36 -32.69
N LEU A 735 2.95 -1.52 -32.42
CA LEU A 735 3.65 -2.34 -33.42
C LEU A 735 2.90 -3.62 -33.78
N ARG A 736 1.78 -3.93 -33.13
CA ARG A 736 1.12 -5.24 -33.28
C ARG A 736 0.77 -5.61 -34.71
N SER A 737 0.26 -4.67 -35.50
CA SER A 737 -0.03 -4.92 -36.92
C SER A 737 1.23 -5.31 -37.67
N LEU A 738 2.30 -4.52 -37.55
CA LEU A 738 3.60 -4.77 -38.19
C LEU A 738 4.24 -6.09 -37.73
N PHE A 739 4.13 -6.43 -36.44
CA PHE A 739 4.63 -7.71 -35.94
C PHE A 739 3.82 -8.90 -36.46
N VAL A 740 2.50 -8.79 -36.57
CA VAL A 740 1.68 -9.82 -37.20
C VAL A 740 2.09 -9.99 -38.66
N GLU A 741 2.31 -8.91 -39.40
CA GLU A 741 2.73 -8.94 -40.81
C GLU A 741 4.11 -9.56 -41.00
N ASN A 742 5.11 -9.13 -40.23
CA ASN A 742 6.49 -9.63 -40.32
C ASN A 742 6.65 -11.08 -39.83
N ASN A 743 5.66 -11.62 -39.10
CA ASN A 743 5.70 -12.97 -38.54
C ASN A 743 4.55 -13.85 -39.04
N ARG A 744 3.95 -13.55 -40.20
CA ARG A 744 2.83 -14.34 -40.77
C ARG A 744 3.17 -15.81 -40.97
N GLU A 745 4.45 -16.14 -41.22
CA GLU A 745 4.94 -17.50 -41.43
C GLU A 745 5.17 -18.30 -40.14
N VAL A 746 5.10 -17.67 -38.96
CA VAL A 746 5.33 -18.35 -37.68
C VAL A 746 4.13 -19.25 -37.36
N SER A 747 4.28 -20.53 -37.65
CA SER A 747 3.34 -21.57 -37.24
C SER A 747 3.69 -22.09 -35.85
N ARG A 748 2.69 -22.15 -34.97
CA ARG A 748 2.80 -22.63 -33.59
C ARG A 748 1.85 -23.80 -33.39
N LYS A 749 2.20 -24.73 -32.51
CA LYS A 749 1.37 -25.91 -32.24
C LYS A 749 0.24 -25.51 -31.29
N GLN A 750 -0.99 -25.96 -31.53
CA GLN A 750 -2.06 -25.82 -30.55
C GLN A 750 -1.90 -26.87 -29.45
N PHE A 751 -2.19 -26.52 -28.20
CA PHE A 751 -2.20 -27.49 -27.13
C PHE A 751 -3.30 -28.53 -27.36
N LYS A 752 -2.93 -29.80 -27.27
CA LYS A 752 -3.86 -30.92 -27.27
C LYS A 752 -3.42 -31.86 -26.16
N PHE A 753 -4.33 -32.16 -25.25
CA PHE A 753 -4.13 -33.16 -24.22
C PHE A 753 -5.19 -34.25 -24.44
N GLU A 754 -4.72 -35.47 -24.67
CA GLU A 754 -5.57 -36.65 -24.72
C GLU A 754 -5.57 -37.30 -23.35
N GLU A 755 -6.73 -37.33 -22.69
CA GLU A 755 -6.90 -38.08 -21.46
C GLU A 755 -6.71 -39.57 -21.76
N LYS A 756 -5.74 -40.18 -21.10
CA LYS A 756 -5.52 -41.63 -21.19
C LYS A 756 -6.38 -42.30 -20.11
N GLU A 757 -7.39 -43.05 -20.53
CA GLU A 757 -8.08 -43.98 -19.62
C GLU A 757 -7.08 -45.06 -19.19
N GLY A 758 -6.86 -45.18 -17.89
CA GLY A 758 -5.95 -46.16 -17.29
C GLY A 758 -6.54 -46.75 -16.03
N GLU A 759 -5.91 -47.81 -15.51
CA GLU A 759 -6.26 -48.36 -14.21
C GLU A 759 -6.12 -47.31 -13.11
N LEU A 760 -6.95 -47.41 -12.06
CA LEU A 760 -6.90 -46.50 -10.93
C LEU A 760 -5.53 -46.56 -10.25
N LYS A 761 -4.90 -45.40 -10.08
CA LYS A 761 -3.62 -45.25 -9.41
C LYS A 761 -3.80 -45.46 -7.88
N ARG A 762 -2.74 -45.88 -7.18
CA ARG A 762 -2.76 -46.13 -5.73
C ARG A 762 -1.74 -45.27 -5.02
N THR A 763 -2.13 -44.66 -3.90
CA THR A 763 -1.20 -43.91 -3.06
C THR A 763 -0.25 -44.84 -2.33
N VAL A 764 0.89 -44.30 -1.91
CA VAL A 764 1.86 -44.94 -1.00
C VAL A 764 1.25 -45.39 0.34
N LEU A 765 0.11 -44.84 0.72
CA LEU A 765 -0.63 -45.21 1.93
C LEU A 765 -1.82 -46.14 1.65
N TYR A 766 -2.02 -46.59 0.40
CA TYR A 766 -3.19 -47.37 -0.01
C TYR A 766 -3.44 -48.61 0.85
N ASP A 767 -2.42 -49.43 1.10
CA ASP A 767 -2.58 -50.65 1.90
C ASP A 767 -2.97 -50.35 3.35
N TRP A 768 -2.47 -49.23 3.89
CA TRP A 768 -2.86 -48.74 5.21
C TRP A 768 -4.33 -48.28 5.19
N HIS A 769 -4.75 -47.55 4.17
CA HIS A 769 -6.15 -47.11 4.00
C HIS A 769 -7.10 -48.28 3.84
N LYS A 770 -6.76 -49.26 3.00
CA LYS A 770 -7.57 -50.45 2.77
C LYS A 770 -7.83 -51.24 4.06
N LYS A 771 -6.88 -51.20 5.00
CA LYS A 771 -7.00 -51.86 6.31
C LYS A 771 -7.82 -51.04 7.33
N ASN A 772 -7.72 -49.71 7.30
CA ASN A 772 -8.23 -48.85 8.37
C ASN A 772 -9.46 -48.01 7.99
N ALA A 773 -9.66 -47.72 6.70
CA ALA A 773 -10.80 -46.94 6.22
C ALA A 773 -12.03 -47.84 6.08
N GLN A 774 -13.20 -47.31 6.41
CA GLN A 774 -14.45 -48.04 6.20
C GLN A 774 -14.90 -48.00 4.74
N LYS A 775 -14.49 -46.98 3.99
CA LYS A 775 -14.87 -46.81 2.59
C LYS A 775 -13.74 -46.19 1.77
N VAL A 776 -13.35 -46.89 0.71
CA VAL A 776 -12.42 -46.44 -0.33
C VAL A 776 -13.18 -46.39 -1.66
N ILE A 777 -13.02 -45.32 -2.42
CA ILE A 777 -13.68 -45.14 -3.73
C ILE A 777 -12.69 -44.64 -4.79
N PRO A 778 -13.02 -44.80 -6.08
CA PRO A 778 -12.37 -44.05 -7.14
C PRO A 778 -12.61 -42.54 -6.97
N PHE A 779 -11.53 -41.75 -6.95
CA PHE A 779 -11.56 -40.29 -6.90
C PHE A 779 -10.39 -39.72 -7.70
N ALA A 780 -10.67 -38.88 -8.69
CA ALA A 780 -9.66 -38.23 -9.56
C ALA A 780 -8.65 -39.21 -10.19
N GLY A 781 -9.06 -40.44 -10.53
CA GLY A 781 -8.19 -41.48 -11.08
C GLY A 781 -7.39 -42.28 -10.05
N TRP A 782 -7.65 -42.10 -8.75
CA TRP A 782 -6.98 -42.80 -7.64
C TRP A 782 -7.98 -43.57 -6.76
N GLU A 783 -7.52 -44.63 -6.10
CA GLU A 783 -8.28 -45.27 -5.01
C GLU A 783 -8.03 -44.53 -3.68
N MET A 784 -9.05 -43.83 -3.16
CA MET A 784 -8.91 -42.92 -2.00
C MET A 784 -9.92 -43.21 -0.86
N PRO A 785 -9.52 -43.05 0.42
CA PRO A 785 -10.43 -43.19 1.56
C PRO A 785 -11.43 -42.03 1.65
N VAL A 786 -12.73 -42.36 1.72
CA VAL A 786 -13.80 -41.37 1.92
C VAL A 786 -13.97 -41.02 3.40
N TRP A 787 -13.91 -42.03 4.26
CA TRP A 787 -13.95 -41.90 5.73
C TRP A 787 -13.41 -43.16 6.42
N TYR A 788 -12.94 -42.98 7.65
CA TYR A 788 -12.49 -44.00 8.60
C TYR A 788 -13.53 -44.26 9.70
N SER A 789 -14.36 -43.25 10.01
CA SER A 789 -15.43 -43.32 11.00
C SER A 789 -16.76 -42.89 10.40
N SER A 790 -17.00 -41.58 10.31
CA SER A 790 -18.06 -40.99 9.52
C SER A 790 -17.64 -39.59 9.07
N ILE A 791 -18.27 -39.06 8.02
CA ILE A 791 -17.98 -37.70 7.52
C ILE A 791 -18.17 -36.65 8.63
N LEU A 792 -19.24 -36.79 9.42
CA LEU A 792 -19.57 -35.83 10.47
C LEU A 792 -18.59 -35.92 11.65
N ASP A 793 -18.22 -37.14 12.06
CA ASP A 793 -17.25 -37.31 13.15
C ASP A 793 -15.89 -36.75 12.78
N GLU A 794 -15.41 -37.01 11.57
CA GLU A 794 -14.12 -36.50 11.07
C GLU A 794 -14.14 -34.99 10.84
N HIS A 795 -15.26 -34.44 10.36
CA HIS A 795 -15.48 -32.99 10.30
C HIS A 795 -15.32 -32.36 11.69
N ASN A 796 -16.01 -32.92 12.68
CA ASN A 796 -15.96 -32.45 14.07
C ASN A 796 -14.57 -32.61 14.69
N VAL A 797 -13.82 -33.65 14.31
CA VAL A 797 -12.41 -33.80 14.70
C VAL A 797 -11.56 -32.66 14.16
N VAL A 798 -11.71 -32.23 12.91
CA VAL A 798 -10.93 -31.11 12.37
C VAL A 798 -11.27 -29.79 13.06
N ARG A 799 -12.57 -29.50 13.24
CA ARG A 799 -13.04 -28.28 13.94
C ARG A 799 -12.64 -28.28 15.42
N GLY A 800 -12.62 -29.44 16.05
CA GLY A 800 -12.37 -29.62 17.47
C GLY A 800 -10.89 -29.82 17.84
N ALA A 801 -10.12 -30.45 16.96
CA ALA A 801 -8.74 -30.89 17.21
C ALA A 801 -7.87 -30.72 15.95
N ALA A 802 -7.49 -31.80 15.28
CA ALA A 802 -6.90 -31.80 13.94
C ALA A 802 -7.12 -33.14 13.21
N GLY A 803 -7.34 -33.08 11.90
CA GLY A 803 -7.45 -34.25 11.02
C GLY A 803 -6.22 -34.40 10.14
N LEU A 804 -5.74 -35.63 10.00
CA LEU A 804 -4.66 -36.00 9.09
C LEU A 804 -5.24 -36.62 7.81
N PHE A 805 -4.98 -36.02 6.65
CA PHE A 805 -5.50 -36.46 5.36
C PHE A 805 -4.38 -36.91 4.43
N ASP A 806 -4.62 -37.99 3.69
CA ASP A 806 -3.78 -38.37 2.57
C ASP A 806 -4.13 -37.52 1.35
N VAL A 807 -3.21 -36.65 0.98
CA VAL A 807 -3.27 -35.83 -0.25
C VAL A 807 -2.17 -36.21 -1.25
N SER A 808 -1.45 -37.31 -1.02
CA SER A 808 -0.28 -37.72 -1.82
C SER A 808 -0.59 -38.07 -3.27
N HIS A 809 -1.88 -38.12 -3.63
CA HIS A 809 -2.40 -38.26 -4.99
C HIS A 809 -2.24 -36.96 -5.81
N MET A 810 -2.07 -35.79 -5.17
CA MET A 810 -1.82 -34.51 -5.85
C MET A 810 -0.54 -34.55 -6.69
N GLY A 811 -0.41 -33.63 -7.66
CA GLY A 811 0.80 -33.48 -8.45
C GLY A 811 1.79 -32.55 -7.76
N VAL A 812 3.07 -32.94 -7.72
CA VAL A 812 4.15 -32.09 -7.16
C VAL A 812 5.20 -31.91 -8.24
N LEU A 813 5.27 -30.71 -8.80
CA LEU A 813 6.22 -30.33 -9.83
C LEU A 813 7.29 -29.42 -9.25
N GLU A 814 8.44 -29.38 -9.89
CA GLU A 814 9.48 -28.39 -9.61
C GLU A 814 9.96 -27.78 -10.92
N ILE A 815 10.09 -26.46 -10.92
CA ILE A 815 10.61 -25.70 -12.04
C ILE A 815 11.87 -24.98 -11.58
N ARG A 816 12.96 -25.17 -12.35
CA ARG A 816 14.29 -24.62 -12.05
C ARG A 816 14.86 -23.82 -13.21
N GLY A 817 15.70 -22.88 -12.86
CA GLY A 817 16.50 -22.10 -13.80
C GLY A 817 16.35 -20.60 -13.57
N ARG A 818 17.32 -19.85 -14.07
CA ARG A 818 17.42 -18.39 -13.90
C ARG A 818 16.19 -17.62 -14.40
N SER A 819 15.52 -18.15 -15.42
CA SER A 819 14.36 -17.52 -16.06
C SER A 819 13.01 -18.02 -15.52
N VAL A 820 13.01 -18.80 -14.43
CA VAL A 820 11.80 -19.38 -13.83
C VAL A 820 10.75 -18.34 -13.46
N GLU A 821 11.16 -17.17 -12.98
CA GLU A 821 10.21 -16.11 -12.61
C GLU A 821 9.48 -15.53 -13.82
N SER A 822 10.20 -15.26 -14.91
CA SER A 822 9.59 -14.75 -16.13
C SER A 822 8.68 -15.81 -16.75
N PHE A 823 9.16 -17.06 -16.81
CA PHE A 823 8.36 -18.19 -17.28
C PHE A 823 7.06 -18.35 -16.48
N LEU A 824 7.14 -18.40 -15.14
CA LEU A 824 5.96 -18.50 -14.29
C LEU A 824 5.07 -17.25 -14.37
N ASN A 825 5.66 -16.07 -14.64
CA ASN A 825 4.86 -14.88 -14.89
C ASN A 825 4.09 -14.98 -16.23
N ILE A 826 4.63 -15.63 -17.23
CA ILE A 826 3.92 -15.87 -18.49
C ILE A 826 2.79 -16.89 -18.29
N VAL A 827 3.07 -17.99 -17.58
CA VAL A 827 2.17 -19.15 -17.50
C VAL A 827 1.05 -18.96 -16.48
N THR A 828 1.28 -18.19 -15.41
CA THR A 828 0.35 -18.12 -14.27
C THR A 828 -0.31 -16.74 -14.14
N ALA A 829 -1.57 -16.73 -13.68
CA ALA A 829 -2.38 -15.52 -13.56
C ALA A 829 -1.97 -14.56 -12.43
N ASN A 830 -1.13 -15.02 -11.49
CA ASN A 830 -0.58 -14.23 -10.38
C ASN A 830 0.91 -13.92 -10.62
N TYR A 831 1.52 -13.01 -9.86
CA TYR A 831 2.95 -12.68 -10.03
C TYR A 831 3.82 -13.64 -9.21
N ALA A 832 4.54 -14.55 -9.87
CA ALA A 832 5.52 -15.41 -9.21
C ALA A 832 6.67 -14.60 -8.59
N SER A 833 7.05 -13.50 -9.23
CA SER A 833 8.09 -12.57 -8.77
C SER A 833 7.78 -11.84 -7.44
N TRP A 834 6.54 -11.91 -6.93
CA TRP A 834 6.15 -11.20 -5.69
C TRP A 834 6.39 -12.01 -4.42
N ILE A 835 6.50 -13.33 -4.51
CA ILE A 835 6.79 -14.17 -3.33
C ILE A 835 8.30 -14.27 -3.11
N GLN A 836 8.73 -14.19 -1.85
CA GLN A 836 10.13 -14.37 -1.46
C GLN A 836 10.45 -15.84 -1.17
N PRO A 837 11.73 -16.25 -1.12
CA PRO A 837 12.09 -17.59 -0.66
C PRO A 837 11.44 -17.94 0.68
N GLY A 838 10.85 -19.13 0.79
CA GLY A 838 10.06 -19.56 1.95
C GLY A 838 8.61 -19.09 1.95
N GLN A 839 8.12 -18.47 0.85
CA GLN A 839 6.73 -18.06 0.70
C GLN A 839 6.02 -18.83 -0.41
N SER A 840 4.70 -18.92 -0.28
CA SER A 840 3.81 -19.57 -1.23
C SER A 840 2.65 -18.68 -1.63
N GLN A 841 2.06 -18.94 -2.79
CA GLN A 841 0.88 -18.23 -3.25
C GLN A 841 -0.02 -19.10 -4.12
N TYR A 842 -1.31 -18.80 -4.06
CA TYR A 842 -2.31 -19.37 -4.92
C TYR A 842 -2.35 -18.64 -6.28
N SER A 843 -2.49 -19.40 -7.36
CA SER A 843 -2.52 -18.90 -8.73
C SER A 843 -3.37 -19.80 -9.63
N TYR A 844 -3.53 -19.40 -10.88
CA TYR A 844 -4.29 -20.16 -11.88
C TYR A 844 -3.50 -20.36 -13.15
N LEU A 845 -3.73 -21.51 -13.79
CA LEU A 845 -3.38 -21.81 -15.16
C LEU A 845 -4.62 -21.59 -16.03
N LEU A 846 -4.50 -20.76 -17.06
CA LEU A 846 -5.56 -20.54 -18.04
C LEU A 846 -5.09 -20.96 -19.44
N ASP A 847 -6.02 -21.39 -20.28
CA ASP A 847 -5.77 -21.60 -21.69
C ASP A 847 -5.79 -20.27 -22.47
N THR A 848 -5.54 -20.32 -23.79
CA THR A 848 -5.52 -19.10 -24.63
C THR A 848 -6.89 -18.46 -24.84
N GLU A 849 -7.97 -19.13 -24.45
CA GLU A 849 -9.36 -18.65 -24.46
C GLU A 849 -9.80 -18.12 -23.10
N GLY A 850 -8.93 -18.16 -22.09
CA GLY A 850 -9.21 -17.67 -20.74
C GLY A 850 -9.98 -18.66 -19.87
N ASN A 851 -10.16 -19.91 -20.31
CA ASN A 851 -10.77 -20.95 -19.50
C ASN A 851 -9.75 -21.50 -18.50
N VAL A 852 -10.24 -21.99 -17.36
CA VAL A 852 -9.39 -22.52 -16.30
C VAL A 852 -8.88 -23.91 -16.68
N ILE A 853 -7.56 -24.06 -16.74
CA ILE A 853 -6.90 -25.36 -16.86
C ILE A 853 -6.84 -26.01 -15.48
N ASP A 854 -6.25 -25.30 -14.51
CA ASP A 854 -6.16 -25.73 -13.11
C ASP A 854 -5.95 -24.53 -12.16
N ASP A 855 -6.22 -24.74 -10.88
CA ASP A 855 -5.74 -23.89 -9.80
C ASP A 855 -4.53 -24.52 -9.08
N ILE A 856 -3.54 -23.70 -8.74
CA ILE A 856 -2.24 -24.19 -8.28
C ILE A 856 -1.74 -23.43 -7.06
N MET A 857 -0.87 -24.08 -6.29
CA MET A 857 -0.07 -23.43 -5.25
C MET A 857 1.40 -23.39 -5.67
N LEU A 858 1.95 -22.18 -5.77
CA LEU A 858 3.36 -21.91 -6.05
C LEU A 858 4.14 -21.76 -4.74
N TYR A 859 5.32 -22.35 -4.64
CA TYR A 859 6.24 -22.27 -3.51
C TYR A 859 7.62 -21.84 -3.99
N ARG A 860 8.13 -20.70 -3.53
CA ARG A 860 9.49 -20.26 -3.89
C ARG A 860 10.50 -20.82 -2.90
N LYS A 861 11.26 -21.85 -3.31
CA LYS A 861 12.29 -22.51 -2.47
C LYS A 861 13.55 -21.67 -2.39
N SER A 862 13.98 -21.14 -3.52
CA SER A 862 15.11 -20.22 -3.63
C SER A 862 14.85 -19.25 -4.79
N ARG A 863 15.85 -18.46 -5.18
CA ARG A 863 15.74 -17.52 -6.29
C ARG A 863 15.31 -18.21 -7.60
N ASP A 864 15.95 -19.34 -7.91
CA ASP A 864 15.83 -20.02 -9.21
C ASP A 864 15.08 -21.36 -9.12
N VAL A 865 14.40 -21.64 -8.00
CA VAL A 865 13.71 -22.92 -7.76
C VAL A 865 12.32 -22.68 -7.18
N TYR A 866 11.31 -23.15 -7.91
CA TYR A 866 9.91 -23.12 -7.50
C TYR A 866 9.35 -24.54 -7.45
N MET A 867 8.64 -24.87 -6.37
CA MET A 867 7.81 -26.07 -6.29
C MET A 867 6.36 -25.67 -6.56
N ILE A 868 5.61 -26.51 -7.28
CA ILE A 868 4.23 -26.26 -7.68
C ILE A 868 3.40 -27.47 -7.30
N VAL A 869 2.28 -27.22 -6.64
CA VAL A 869 1.29 -28.25 -6.34
C VAL A 869 0.07 -28.02 -7.19
N VAL A 870 -0.34 -29.08 -7.90
CA VAL A 870 -1.44 -29.09 -8.87
C VAL A 870 -2.48 -30.14 -8.47
N ASN A 871 -3.71 -29.99 -8.94
CA ASN A 871 -4.79 -30.91 -8.60
C ASN A 871 -4.53 -32.33 -9.14
N ALA A 872 -4.93 -33.33 -8.37
CA ALA A 872 -4.67 -34.73 -8.70
C ALA A 872 -5.24 -35.17 -10.06
N SER A 873 -6.43 -34.67 -10.44
CA SER A 873 -7.07 -34.98 -11.73
C SER A 873 -6.34 -34.37 -12.92
N ASN A 874 -5.56 -33.30 -12.70
CA ASN A 874 -4.92 -32.53 -13.76
C ASN A 874 -3.40 -32.72 -13.80
N ALA A 875 -2.81 -33.49 -12.88
CA ALA A 875 -1.35 -33.58 -12.72
C ALA A 875 -0.58 -33.88 -14.04
N ASP A 876 -1.07 -34.85 -14.83
CA ASP A 876 -0.46 -35.19 -16.12
C ASP A 876 -0.72 -34.08 -17.17
N LYS A 877 -1.92 -33.49 -17.17
CA LYS A 877 -2.32 -32.38 -18.05
C LYS A 877 -1.49 -31.13 -17.80
N ASP A 878 -1.26 -30.78 -16.54
CA ASP A 878 -0.52 -29.59 -16.14
C ASP A 878 0.97 -29.74 -16.43
N LEU A 879 1.55 -30.93 -16.19
CA LEU A 879 2.92 -31.23 -16.59
C LEU A 879 3.11 -31.07 -18.10
N GLU A 880 2.20 -31.61 -18.90
CA GLU A 880 2.23 -31.45 -20.37
C GLU A 880 1.95 -30.00 -20.79
N TRP A 881 1.11 -29.25 -20.07
CA TRP A 881 0.89 -27.83 -20.30
C TRP A 881 2.16 -27.01 -20.07
N PHE A 882 2.86 -27.22 -18.95
CA PHE A 882 4.13 -26.56 -18.68
C PHE A 882 5.18 -26.94 -19.73
N ARG A 883 5.29 -28.22 -20.11
CA ARG A 883 6.21 -28.67 -21.17
C ARG A 883 5.87 -28.07 -22.53
N TYR A 884 4.59 -27.99 -22.85
CA TYR A 884 4.10 -27.37 -24.08
C TYR A 884 4.53 -25.90 -24.14
N ILE A 885 4.28 -25.11 -23.09
CA ILE A 885 4.73 -23.71 -23.07
C ILE A 885 6.27 -23.63 -23.11
N ASN A 886 6.96 -24.49 -22.37
CA ASN A 886 8.42 -24.52 -22.31
C ASN A 886 9.11 -24.98 -23.61
N SER A 887 8.38 -25.66 -24.51
CA SER A 887 8.91 -26.13 -25.79
C SER A 887 9.40 -25.00 -26.70
N GLY A 888 8.91 -23.78 -26.46
CA GLY A 888 9.16 -22.63 -27.33
C GLY A 888 8.35 -22.64 -28.63
N ASP A 889 7.45 -23.62 -28.85
CA ASP A 889 6.57 -23.76 -30.02
C ASP A 889 5.08 -23.47 -29.70
N ALA A 890 4.78 -23.08 -28.46
CA ALA A 890 3.41 -22.89 -27.99
C ALA A 890 2.74 -21.61 -28.52
N ILE A 891 1.41 -21.65 -28.63
CA ILE A 891 0.57 -20.47 -28.78
C ILE A 891 0.31 -19.91 -27.39
N LEU A 892 0.90 -18.75 -27.08
CA LEU A 892 0.66 -18.05 -25.81
C LEU A 892 -0.53 -17.08 -25.90
N CYS A 893 -0.85 -16.60 -27.11
CA CYS A 893 -1.94 -15.67 -27.37
C CYS A 893 -2.49 -15.89 -28.79
N ASN A 894 -3.81 -16.13 -28.92
CA ASN A 894 -4.44 -16.39 -30.22
C ASN A 894 -4.32 -15.21 -31.20
N LYS A 895 -4.31 -13.97 -30.68
CA LYS A 895 -4.15 -12.73 -31.47
C LYS A 895 -2.69 -12.39 -31.80
N ARG A 896 -1.74 -12.92 -31.03
CA ARG A 896 -0.30 -12.61 -31.12
C ARG A 896 0.52 -13.91 -31.15
N LYS A 897 0.39 -14.70 -32.22
CA LYS A 897 1.04 -16.02 -32.34
C LYS A 897 2.58 -15.97 -32.39
N TYR A 898 3.15 -14.81 -32.68
CA TYR A 898 4.60 -14.61 -32.79
C TYR A 898 5.31 -14.59 -31.43
N ILE A 899 4.63 -14.23 -30.34
CA ILE A 899 5.27 -14.12 -29.02
C ILE A 899 5.76 -15.47 -28.50
N ASN A 900 6.80 -15.46 -27.68
CA ASN A 900 7.41 -16.65 -27.10
C ASN A 900 7.87 -16.40 -25.65
N ILE A 901 8.21 -17.47 -24.94
CA ILE A 901 8.92 -17.36 -23.65
C ILE A 901 10.32 -16.76 -23.85
N ASP A 902 10.85 -16.11 -22.81
CA ASP A 902 12.17 -15.48 -22.89
C ASP A 902 13.30 -16.53 -22.99
N GLU A 903 13.27 -17.54 -22.12
CA GLU A 903 14.21 -18.66 -22.07
C GLU A 903 13.52 -19.93 -21.54
N PRO A 904 13.97 -21.12 -21.95
CA PRO A 904 13.45 -22.38 -21.40
C PRO A 904 13.90 -22.61 -19.96
N VAL A 905 13.11 -23.40 -19.24
CA VAL A 905 13.34 -23.80 -17.85
C VAL A 905 13.41 -25.33 -17.73
N GLU A 906 13.99 -25.82 -16.63
CA GLU A 906 13.94 -27.23 -16.29
C GLU A 906 12.64 -27.53 -15.55
N ILE A 907 11.92 -28.58 -15.95
CA ILE A 907 10.66 -29.02 -15.30
C ILE A 907 10.81 -30.46 -14.86
N ARG A 908 10.64 -30.72 -13.57
CA ARG A 908 10.74 -32.05 -12.96
C ARG A 908 9.44 -32.43 -12.25
N ASN A 909 9.05 -33.69 -12.37
CA ASN A 909 7.97 -34.25 -11.56
C ASN A 909 8.59 -34.86 -10.29
N LEU A 910 8.36 -34.25 -9.13
CA LEU A 910 8.95 -34.70 -7.86
C LEU A 910 8.36 -36.03 -7.36
N LYS A 911 7.37 -36.61 -8.05
CA LYS A 911 6.86 -37.95 -7.74
C LYS A 911 7.57 -39.05 -8.55
N ASP A 912 8.39 -38.69 -9.54
CA ASP A 912 9.12 -39.65 -10.34
C ASP A 912 10.37 -40.16 -9.61
N ARG A 913 10.61 -41.47 -9.68
CA ARG A 913 11.77 -42.14 -9.04
C ARG A 913 13.10 -41.63 -9.58
N SER A 914 13.12 -41.10 -10.80
CA SER A 914 14.29 -40.49 -11.43
C SER A 914 14.87 -39.32 -10.63
N VAL A 915 14.08 -38.68 -9.77
CA VAL A 915 14.47 -37.51 -8.96
C VAL A 915 15.18 -37.88 -7.65
N GLY A 916 15.17 -39.16 -7.25
CA GLY A 916 15.92 -39.65 -6.09
C GLY A 916 15.49 -39.00 -4.77
N SER A 917 16.45 -38.56 -3.94
CA SER A 917 16.19 -38.03 -2.59
C SER A 917 15.37 -36.73 -2.55
N GLU A 918 15.25 -36.04 -3.69
CA GLU A 918 14.41 -34.84 -3.83
C GLU A 918 12.92 -35.18 -4.07
N MET A 919 12.55 -36.45 -4.17
CA MET A 919 11.14 -36.84 -4.36
C MET A 919 10.25 -36.29 -3.25
N ARG A 920 9.04 -35.84 -3.60
CA ARG A 920 8.06 -35.28 -2.67
C ARG A 920 6.65 -35.76 -2.98
N VAL A 921 5.96 -36.18 -1.93
CA VAL A 921 4.51 -36.37 -1.87
C VAL A 921 3.98 -35.62 -0.65
N ASP A 922 2.71 -35.23 -0.69
CA ASP A 922 2.08 -34.41 0.35
C ASP A 922 1.11 -35.20 1.25
N ILE A 923 1.06 -34.80 2.52
CA ILE A 923 -0.02 -35.14 3.45
C ILE A 923 -0.44 -33.85 4.18
N SER A 924 -1.70 -33.77 4.60
CA SER A 924 -2.24 -32.54 5.21
C SER A 924 -2.66 -32.77 6.66
N LEU A 925 -2.26 -31.87 7.56
CA LEU A 925 -2.65 -31.88 8.96
C LEU A 925 -3.42 -30.59 9.29
N GLN A 926 -4.74 -30.69 9.35
CA GLN A 926 -5.66 -29.55 9.36
C GLN A 926 -6.36 -29.42 10.71
N GLY A 927 -6.28 -28.27 11.37
CA GLY A 927 -6.94 -27.98 12.65
C GLY A 927 -6.03 -27.33 13.70
N ARG A 928 -6.64 -26.76 14.75
CA ARG A 928 -5.92 -26.04 15.81
C ARG A 928 -4.85 -26.87 16.53
N MET A 929 -5.01 -28.19 16.60
CA MET A 929 -4.06 -29.09 17.26
C MET A 929 -2.91 -29.57 16.34
N SER A 930 -2.88 -29.13 15.07
CA SER A 930 -1.79 -29.47 14.16
C SER A 930 -0.43 -28.94 14.64
N LEU A 931 -0.38 -27.68 15.09
CA LEU A 931 0.86 -27.05 15.55
C LEU A 931 1.42 -27.73 16.82
N PRO A 932 0.64 -27.94 17.91
CA PRO A 932 1.10 -28.70 19.08
C PRO A 932 1.61 -30.10 18.74
N THR A 933 0.97 -30.78 17.77
CA THR A 933 1.38 -32.11 17.29
C THR A 933 2.76 -32.06 16.64
N LEU A 934 2.96 -31.19 15.65
CA LEU A 934 4.26 -31.04 14.97
C LEU A 934 5.37 -30.59 15.93
N LEU A 935 5.08 -29.67 16.86
CA LEU A 935 6.05 -29.22 17.85
C LEU A 935 6.54 -30.36 18.77
N SER A 936 5.72 -31.37 19.00
CA SER A 936 6.09 -32.53 19.82
C SER A 936 7.03 -33.51 19.10
N LEU A 937 7.12 -33.42 17.77
CA LEU A 937 8.02 -34.22 16.94
C LEU A 937 9.41 -33.57 16.78
N ILE A 938 9.55 -32.30 17.18
CA ILE A 938 10.77 -31.52 17.00
C ILE A 938 11.58 -31.51 18.31
N GLY A 939 12.83 -31.96 18.25
CA GLY A 939 13.73 -31.97 19.42
C GLY A 939 14.34 -30.60 19.75
N ARG A 940 14.80 -29.86 18.73
CA ARG A 940 15.55 -28.60 18.91
C ARG A 940 14.60 -27.42 19.16
N ASP A 941 14.88 -26.63 20.19
CA ASP A 941 14.02 -25.49 20.53
C ASP A 941 14.06 -24.36 19.49
N THR A 942 15.18 -24.20 18.78
CA THR A 942 15.31 -23.26 17.66
C THR A 942 14.34 -23.60 16.52
N ASP A 943 14.22 -24.88 16.16
CA ASP A 943 13.29 -25.33 15.12
C ASP A 943 11.82 -25.21 15.57
N LYS A 944 11.53 -25.45 16.85
CA LYS A 944 10.20 -25.15 17.42
C LYS A 944 9.84 -23.67 17.31
N GLN A 945 10.80 -22.77 17.56
CA GLN A 945 10.58 -21.33 17.41
C GLN A 945 10.33 -20.96 15.94
N ARG A 946 11.09 -21.52 15.00
CA ARG A 946 10.88 -21.33 13.55
C ARG A 946 9.48 -21.77 13.10
N LEU A 947 9.00 -22.92 13.58
CA LEU A 947 7.65 -23.39 13.24
C LEU A 947 6.56 -22.51 13.86
N ARG A 948 6.75 -22.00 15.09
CA ARG A 948 5.79 -21.09 15.74
C ARG A 948 5.69 -19.74 15.04
N SER A 949 6.77 -19.25 14.44
CA SER A 949 6.78 -17.97 13.72
C SER A 949 6.27 -18.07 12.27
N LEU A 950 5.98 -19.28 11.78
CA LEU A 950 5.53 -19.50 10.42
C LEU A 950 4.16 -18.86 10.17
N ARG A 951 4.11 -17.87 9.27
CA ARG A 951 2.87 -17.15 8.93
C ARG A 951 2.07 -17.92 7.89
N ARG A 952 0.82 -17.52 7.68
CA ARG A 952 -0.04 -18.14 6.64
C ARG A 952 0.61 -17.95 5.29
N THR A 953 0.58 -19.00 4.48
CA THR A 953 1.26 -19.10 3.17
C THR A 953 2.78 -18.94 3.22
N ASP A 954 3.43 -19.02 4.38
CA ASP A 954 4.88 -19.25 4.47
C ASP A 954 5.13 -20.77 4.61
N PHE A 955 6.34 -21.19 4.25
CA PHE A 955 6.81 -22.56 4.44
C PHE A 955 8.28 -22.55 4.87
N LEU A 956 8.72 -23.67 5.43
CA LEU A 956 10.12 -23.89 5.75
C LEU A 956 10.52 -25.33 5.43
N GLU A 957 11.81 -25.53 5.27
CA GLU A 957 12.41 -26.87 5.24
C GLU A 957 13.11 -27.13 6.57
N MET A 958 12.89 -28.33 7.12
CA MET A 958 13.57 -28.78 8.34
C MET A 958 13.71 -30.30 8.36
N GLU A 959 14.52 -30.78 9.29
CA GLU A 959 14.75 -32.20 9.51
C GLU A 959 13.90 -32.68 10.70
N ILE A 960 13.08 -33.70 10.48
CA ILE A 960 12.33 -34.40 11.53
C ILE A 960 12.70 -35.88 11.45
N ASP A 961 13.21 -36.45 12.55
CA ASP A 961 13.70 -37.83 12.61
C ASP A 961 14.70 -38.19 11.48
N LYS A 962 15.66 -37.30 11.21
CA LYS A 962 16.67 -37.43 10.13
C LYS A 962 16.10 -37.43 8.71
N GLN A 963 14.86 -36.95 8.53
CA GLN A 963 14.20 -36.86 7.23
C GLN A 963 13.93 -35.40 6.86
N SER A 964 14.19 -35.05 5.62
CA SER A 964 13.87 -33.72 5.07
C SER A 964 12.35 -33.59 4.88
N VAL A 965 11.75 -32.60 5.54
CA VAL A 965 10.33 -32.30 5.46
C VAL A 965 10.15 -30.82 5.12
N ILE A 966 9.33 -30.55 4.12
CA ILE A 966 8.84 -29.19 3.83
C ILE A 966 7.52 -29.02 4.57
N ILE A 967 7.45 -28.04 5.46
CA ILE A 967 6.25 -27.73 6.25
C ILE A 967 5.71 -26.40 5.76
N SER A 968 4.53 -26.42 5.17
CA SER A 968 3.84 -25.20 4.72
C SER A 968 2.62 -24.91 5.57
N ARG A 969 2.42 -23.64 5.94
CA ARG A 969 1.21 -23.19 6.63
C ARG A 969 0.10 -22.83 5.62
N THR A 970 -0.29 -23.83 4.84
CA THR A 970 -1.38 -23.82 3.86
C THR A 970 -2.46 -24.82 4.27
N GLY A 971 -3.66 -24.69 3.70
CA GLY A 971 -4.75 -25.59 4.02
C GLY A 971 -6.04 -25.29 3.27
N TYR A 972 -6.91 -26.30 3.24
CA TYR A 972 -8.11 -26.32 2.40
C TYR A 972 -9.38 -26.64 3.18
N THR A 973 -9.37 -26.49 4.51
CA THR A 973 -10.49 -26.84 5.40
C THR A 973 -11.18 -25.64 6.05
N GLY A 974 -10.69 -24.41 5.80
CA GLY A 974 -11.14 -23.19 6.47
C GLY A 974 -10.51 -22.94 7.84
N GLU A 975 -9.72 -23.88 8.37
CA GLU A 975 -9.07 -23.74 9.68
C GLU A 975 -8.01 -22.63 9.72
N GLU A 976 -7.88 -21.99 10.89
CA GLU A 976 -6.86 -20.95 11.10
C GLU A 976 -5.44 -21.51 11.22
N ILE A 977 -5.32 -22.76 11.68
CA ILE A 977 -4.07 -23.51 11.78
C ILE A 977 -4.22 -24.76 10.93
N ALA A 978 -3.38 -24.86 9.91
CA ALA A 978 -3.34 -25.98 8.99
C ALA A 978 -1.93 -26.07 8.41
N PHE A 979 -1.50 -27.29 8.12
CA PHE A 979 -0.22 -27.55 7.49
C PHE A 979 -0.34 -28.56 6.36
N GLU A 980 0.41 -28.32 5.29
CA GLU A 980 0.73 -29.30 4.26
C GLU A 980 2.19 -29.72 4.45
N LEU A 981 2.45 -31.02 4.41
CA LEU A 981 3.76 -31.62 4.71
C LEU A 981 4.23 -32.37 3.47
N TYR A 982 5.37 -31.95 2.89
CA TYR A 982 5.96 -32.61 1.73
C TYR A 982 7.14 -33.46 2.17
N ILE A 983 7.05 -34.76 1.87
CA ILE A 983 7.89 -35.80 2.44
C ILE A 983 8.29 -36.76 1.32
N HIS A 984 9.43 -37.44 1.46
CA HIS A 984 9.81 -38.50 0.54
C HIS A 984 8.82 -39.69 0.62
N PRO A 985 8.40 -40.28 -0.51
CA PRO A 985 7.39 -41.34 -0.55
C PRO A 985 7.77 -42.59 0.27
N ASP A 986 9.05 -42.99 0.29
CA ASP A 986 9.50 -44.20 0.99
C ASP A 986 9.32 -44.14 2.53
N ILE A 987 9.18 -42.95 3.11
CA ILE A 987 9.06 -42.77 4.57
C ILE A 987 7.69 -42.26 5.00
N VAL A 988 6.80 -41.96 4.06
CA VAL A 988 5.52 -41.30 4.33
C VAL A 988 4.62 -42.11 5.25
N LEU A 989 4.64 -43.45 5.14
CA LEU A 989 3.89 -44.34 6.02
C LEU A 989 4.38 -44.25 7.47
N LYS A 990 5.70 -44.31 7.66
CA LYS A 990 6.31 -44.12 8.99
C LYS A 990 5.94 -42.75 9.56
N PHE A 991 6.00 -41.71 8.75
CA PHE A 991 5.69 -40.34 9.18
C PHE A 991 4.20 -40.16 9.50
N TRP A 992 3.31 -40.77 8.72
CA TRP A 992 1.87 -40.82 8.95
C TRP A 992 1.54 -41.41 10.32
N GLU A 993 2.09 -42.59 10.63
CA GLU A 993 1.88 -43.25 11.93
C GLU A 993 2.49 -42.45 13.08
N MET A 994 3.66 -41.84 12.87
CA MET A 994 4.32 -40.99 13.86
C MET A 994 3.48 -39.74 14.22
N ILE A 995 2.84 -39.08 13.24
CA ILE A 995 1.93 -37.96 13.51
C ILE A 995 0.71 -38.44 14.30
N LEU A 996 0.11 -39.57 13.91
CA LEU A 996 -1.06 -40.10 14.60
C LEU A 996 -0.75 -40.46 16.06
N ASP A 997 0.40 -41.08 16.33
CA ASP A 997 0.83 -41.42 17.68
C ASP A 997 1.08 -40.16 18.54
N ALA A 998 1.89 -39.23 18.04
CA ALA A 998 2.19 -37.98 18.74
C ALA A 998 0.93 -37.10 18.95
N GLY A 999 0.00 -37.14 17.99
CA GLY A 999 -1.25 -36.40 17.98
C GLY A 999 -2.36 -37.03 18.81
N LYS A 1000 -2.24 -38.30 19.23
CA LYS A 1000 -3.27 -39.04 19.96
C LYS A 1000 -3.75 -38.32 21.22
N LYS A 1001 -2.80 -37.78 22.00
CA LYS A 1001 -3.11 -36.99 23.22
C LYS A 1001 -3.81 -35.66 22.94
N TYR A 1002 -3.76 -35.20 21.70
CA TYR A 1002 -4.41 -33.96 21.24
C TYR A 1002 -5.70 -34.22 20.45
N GLY A 1003 -6.12 -35.48 20.33
CA GLY A 1003 -7.33 -35.86 19.59
C GLY A 1003 -7.17 -35.91 18.07
N VAL A 1004 -5.93 -36.01 17.55
CA VAL A 1004 -5.68 -36.14 16.11
C VAL A 1004 -6.18 -37.49 15.61
N LYS A 1005 -6.85 -37.51 14.46
CA LYS A 1005 -7.32 -38.74 13.79
C LYS A 1005 -7.09 -38.70 12.28
N PRO A 1006 -6.98 -39.86 11.61
CA PRO A 1006 -7.06 -39.90 10.15
C PRO A 1006 -8.45 -39.43 9.70
N CYS A 1007 -8.49 -38.64 8.64
CA CYS A 1007 -9.73 -38.11 8.05
C CYS A 1007 -9.72 -38.33 6.53
N GLY A 1008 -10.88 -38.68 5.97
CA GLY A 1008 -11.05 -39.01 4.55
C GLY A 1008 -11.59 -37.84 3.72
N LEU A 1009 -11.72 -38.08 2.42
CA LEU A 1009 -12.15 -37.06 1.46
C LEU A 1009 -13.55 -36.49 1.75
N GLY A 1010 -14.46 -37.27 2.33
CA GLY A 1010 -15.80 -36.80 2.65
C GLY A 1010 -15.80 -35.68 3.71
N ALA A 1011 -14.95 -35.80 4.74
CA ALA A 1011 -14.78 -34.74 5.72
C ALA A 1011 -14.12 -33.50 5.11
N ARG A 1012 -13.09 -33.69 4.26
CA ARG A 1012 -12.45 -32.58 3.52
C ARG A 1012 -13.45 -31.81 2.68
N ASP A 1013 -14.32 -32.52 1.94
CA ASP A 1013 -15.38 -31.94 1.11
C ASP A 1013 -16.43 -31.18 1.93
N SER A 1014 -16.80 -31.70 3.10
CA SER A 1014 -17.68 -31.01 4.04
C SER A 1014 -17.05 -29.73 4.59
N LEU A 1015 -15.82 -29.80 5.08
CA LEU A 1015 -15.10 -28.67 5.69
C LEU A 1015 -14.85 -27.53 4.70
N ARG A 1016 -14.45 -27.85 3.46
CA ARG A 1016 -14.23 -26.86 2.40
C ARG A 1016 -15.55 -26.21 1.97
N THR A 1017 -16.64 -26.98 1.87
CA THR A 1017 -17.97 -26.46 1.52
C THR A 1017 -18.47 -25.49 2.58
N GLU A 1018 -18.34 -25.84 3.86
CA GLU A 1018 -18.68 -24.98 4.98
C GLU A 1018 -17.88 -23.66 4.97
N ALA A 1019 -16.57 -23.75 4.72
CA ALA A 1019 -15.69 -22.59 4.61
C ALA A 1019 -15.94 -21.73 3.36
N GLY A 1020 -16.63 -22.30 2.36
CA GLY A 1020 -16.86 -21.69 1.06
C GLY A 1020 -15.68 -21.81 0.09
N LEU A 1021 -14.78 -22.77 0.25
CA LEU A 1021 -13.66 -22.94 -0.68
C LEU A 1021 -14.14 -23.69 -1.96
N PRO A 1022 -13.79 -23.20 -3.16
CA PRO A 1022 -14.19 -23.82 -4.42
C PRO A 1022 -13.36 -25.08 -4.68
N LEU A 1023 -13.98 -26.07 -5.32
CA LEU A 1023 -13.32 -27.29 -5.79
C LEU A 1023 -13.27 -27.31 -7.33
N TYR A 1024 -12.12 -27.71 -7.88
CA TYR A 1024 -11.96 -27.92 -9.32
C TYR A 1024 -13.01 -28.91 -9.86
N GLY A 1025 -13.61 -28.58 -11.00
CA GLY A 1025 -14.68 -29.36 -11.64
C GLY A 1025 -16.08 -29.09 -11.07
N HIS A 1026 -16.20 -28.43 -9.92
CA HIS A 1026 -17.47 -28.11 -9.25
C HIS A 1026 -17.76 -26.61 -9.22
N GLU A 1027 -16.93 -25.83 -8.51
CA GLU A 1027 -17.06 -24.37 -8.37
C GLU A 1027 -16.01 -23.60 -9.18
N LEU A 1028 -15.15 -24.32 -9.90
CA LEU A 1028 -14.11 -23.79 -10.76
C LEU A 1028 -14.00 -24.70 -11.98
N ALA A 1029 -13.88 -24.13 -13.18
CA ALA A 1029 -13.94 -24.88 -14.43
C ALA A 1029 -15.24 -25.72 -14.51
N GLY A 1030 -15.13 -26.98 -14.92
CA GLY A 1030 -16.24 -27.94 -14.91
C GLY A 1030 -17.33 -27.66 -15.95
N PRO A 1031 -18.52 -28.28 -15.81
CA PRO A 1031 -19.59 -28.23 -16.80
C PRO A 1031 -20.16 -26.84 -17.08
N TYR A 1032 -19.98 -25.91 -16.14
CA TYR A 1032 -20.44 -24.52 -16.27
C TYR A 1032 -19.30 -23.55 -16.62
N ASN A 1033 -18.08 -24.06 -16.82
CA ASN A 1033 -16.87 -23.29 -17.10
C ASN A 1033 -16.71 -22.08 -16.17
N ILE A 1034 -16.79 -22.32 -14.86
CA ILE A 1034 -16.81 -21.25 -13.86
C ILE A 1034 -15.42 -20.62 -13.76
N SER A 1035 -15.35 -19.32 -14.03
CA SER A 1035 -14.13 -18.52 -13.93
C SER A 1035 -13.67 -18.33 -12.47
N PRO A 1036 -12.38 -18.03 -12.20
CA PRO A 1036 -11.92 -17.69 -10.85
C PRO A 1036 -12.71 -16.55 -10.20
N ALA A 1037 -13.11 -15.54 -10.97
CA ALA A 1037 -13.96 -14.47 -10.46
C ALA A 1037 -15.38 -14.95 -10.14
N GLY A 1038 -15.99 -15.78 -11.00
CA GLY A 1038 -17.27 -16.43 -10.72
C GLY A 1038 -17.22 -17.33 -9.47
N ALA A 1039 -16.07 -17.91 -9.17
CA ALA A 1039 -15.84 -18.71 -7.97
C ALA A 1039 -15.63 -17.87 -6.68
N GLY A 1040 -15.52 -16.53 -6.80
CA GLY A 1040 -15.23 -15.62 -5.68
C GLY A 1040 -13.73 -15.41 -5.41
N PHE A 1041 -12.85 -15.80 -6.35
CA PHE A 1041 -11.39 -15.76 -6.25
C PHE A 1041 -10.73 -14.81 -7.27
N ALA A 1042 -11.49 -13.84 -7.79
CA ALA A 1042 -10.99 -12.78 -8.65
C ALA A 1042 -9.67 -12.11 -8.18
N PRO A 1043 -9.41 -11.87 -6.88
CA PRO A 1043 -8.17 -11.25 -6.42
C PRO A 1043 -6.88 -12.02 -6.76
N TYR A 1044 -6.97 -13.31 -7.09
CA TYR A 1044 -5.82 -14.16 -7.44
C TYR A 1044 -5.51 -14.16 -8.95
N VAL A 1045 -6.35 -13.49 -9.76
CA VAL A 1045 -6.08 -13.21 -11.18
C VAL A 1045 -5.65 -11.75 -11.32
N LYS A 1046 -4.36 -11.51 -11.57
CA LYS A 1046 -3.78 -10.17 -11.58
C LYS A 1046 -3.90 -9.53 -12.95
N LEU A 1047 -5.08 -8.98 -13.24
CA LEU A 1047 -5.35 -8.32 -14.53
C LEU A 1047 -4.41 -7.16 -14.83
N HIS A 1048 -3.82 -6.53 -13.81
CA HIS A 1048 -2.81 -5.50 -14.04
C HIS A 1048 -1.45 -6.01 -14.49
N LYS A 1049 -1.26 -7.33 -14.58
CA LYS A 1049 -0.09 -7.92 -15.20
C LYS A 1049 -0.09 -7.62 -16.70
N PRO A 1050 1.03 -7.17 -17.29
CA PRO A 1050 1.04 -6.84 -18.71
C PRO A 1050 0.70 -8.03 -19.60
N PHE A 1051 1.07 -9.24 -19.18
CA PHE A 1051 0.79 -10.48 -19.90
C PHE A 1051 0.72 -11.69 -18.95
N PHE A 1052 -0.19 -12.60 -19.27
CA PHE A 1052 -0.17 -14.03 -18.92
C PHE A 1052 -1.06 -14.76 -19.93
N VAL A 1053 -0.85 -16.07 -20.14
CA VAL A 1053 -1.66 -16.86 -21.07
C VAL A 1053 -3.15 -16.77 -20.70
N GLY A 1054 -4.00 -16.45 -21.67
CA GLY A 1054 -5.45 -16.33 -21.47
C GLY A 1054 -5.96 -14.98 -20.94
N ARG A 1055 -5.07 -14.05 -20.55
CA ARG A 1055 -5.46 -12.76 -19.92
C ARG A 1055 -6.53 -11.99 -20.69
N ASP A 1056 -6.28 -11.72 -21.97
CA ASP A 1056 -7.15 -10.83 -22.75
C ASP A 1056 -8.52 -11.47 -22.99
N ALA A 1057 -8.55 -12.80 -23.24
CA ALA A 1057 -9.79 -13.55 -23.40
C ALA A 1057 -10.58 -13.62 -22.08
N TYR A 1058 -9.87 -13.82 -20.96
CA TYR A 1058 -10.46 -13.79 -19.63
C TYR A 1058 -11.16 -12.47 -19.31
N ILE A 1059 -10.54 -11.33 -19.65
CA ILE A 1059 -11.15 -10.00 -19.47
C ILE A 1059 -12.45 -9.88 -20.27
N GLU A 1060 -12.48 -10.35 -21.51
CA GLU A 1060 -13.69 -10.31 -22.35
C GLU A 1060 -14.81 -11.20 -21.80
N VAL A 1061 -14.48 -12.41 -21.34
CA VAL A 1061 -15.45 -13.31 -20.68
C VAL A 1061 -16.04 -12.66 -19.42
N GLU A 1062 -15.19 -12.05 -18.60
CA GLU A 1062 -15.62 -11.45 -17.33
C GLU A 1062 -16.52 -10.21 -17.49
N LYS A 1063 -16.37 -9.43 -18.57
CA LYS A 1063 -17.27 -8.30 -18.88
C LYS A 1063 -18.73 -8.76 -18.99
N GLY A 1064 -18.96 -9.97 -19.51
CA GLY A 1064 -20.30 -10.55 -19.72
C GLY A 1064 -20.83 -11.40 -18.56
N ARG A 1065 -20.07 -11.59 -17.48
CA ARG A 1065 -20.42 -12.56 -16.43
C ARG A 1065 -21.68 -12.15 -15.67
N LYS A 1066 -22.69 -13.02 -15.71
CA LYS A 1066 -23.99 -12.84 -15.01
C LYS A 1066 -24.11 -13.63 -13.72
N MET A 1067 -23.29 -14.66 -13.54
CA MET A 1067 -23.46 -15.65 -12.49
C MET A 1067 -22.24 -15.64 -11.54
N GLU A 1068 -22.47 -16.02 -10.28
CA GLU A 1068 -21.44 -16.09 -9.25
C GLU A 1068 -21.79 -17.13 -8.18
N ILE A 1069 -20.76 -17.72 -7.56
CA ILE A 1069 -20.94 -18.67 -6.47
C ILE A 1069 -21.40 -17.95 -5.20
N ILE A 1070 -22.49 -18.43 -4.62
CA ILE A 1070 -22.91 -18.11 -3.26
C ILE A 1070 -22.65 -19.28 -2.33
N ARG A 1071 -22.64 -18.99 -1.03
CA ARG A 1071 -22.75 -19.98 0.04
C ARG A 1071 -24.13 -19.91 0.66
N PHE A 1072 -24.74 -21.06 0.96
CA PHE A 1072 -26.05 -21.13 1.60
C PHE A 1072 -26.08 -22.15 2.73
N ILE A 1073 -27.10 -22.02 3.58
CA ILE A 1073 -27.45 -23.00 4.61
C ILE A 1073 -28.94 -23.32 4.54
N MET A 1074 -29.29 -24.60 4.61
CA MET A 1074 -30.67 -25.08 4.71
C MET A 1074 -31.27 -24.68 6.06
N THR A 1075 -32.55 -24.33 6.08
CA THR A 1075 -33.22 -23.83 7.29
C THR A 1075 -33.50 -24.95 8.29
N ASN A 1076 -33.75 -26.17 7.80
CA ASN A 1076 -34.07 -27.33 8.61
C ASN A 1076 -32.91 -28.33 8.62
N LYS A 1077 -32.66 -28.99 9.76
CA LYS A 1077 -31.68 -30.09 9.85
C LYS A 1077 -32.16 -31.37 9.16
N ILE A 1078 -33.47 -31.59 9.18
CA ILE A 1078 -34.14 -32.72 8.53
C ILE A 1078 -34.75 -32.19 7.24
N SER A 1079 -33.91 -32.01 6.22
CA SER A 1079 -34.34 -31.66 4.86
C SER A 1079 -33.87 -32.72 3.88
N ARG A 1080 -34.52 -32.80 2.70
CA ARG A 1080 -33.95 -33.60 1.61
C ARG A 1080 -32.56 -33.06 1.25
N PRO A 1081 -31.54 -33.94 1.06
CA PRO A 1081 -30.21 -33.47 0.69
C PRO A 1081 -30.24 -32.75 -0.66
N ALA A 1082 -29.89 -31.47 -0.66
CA ALA A 1082 -29.52 -30.75 -1.87
C ALA A 1082 -28.34 -31.45 -2.56
N LYS A 1083 -28.42 -31.58 -3.88
CA LYS A 1083 -27.45 -32.24 -4.74
C LYS A 1083 -26.99 -31.29 -5.83
N GLN A 1084 -25.86 -31.62 -6.45
CA GLN A 1084 -25.39 -30.90 -7.63
C GLN A 1084 -26.49 -30.87 -8.72
N LYS A 1085 -26.63 -29.72 -9.38
CA LYS A 1085 -27.65 -29.40 -10.40
C LYS A 1085 -29.07 -29.16 -9.87
N ASP A 1086 -29.33 -29.30 -8.58
CA ASP A 1086 -30.64 -28.91 -8.02
C ASP A 1086 -30.89 -27.41 -8.24
N VAL A 1087 -32.11 -27.06 -8.62
CA VAL A 1087 -32.49 -25.69 -8.99
C VAL A 1087 -32.63 -24.82 -7.75
N VAL A 1088 -32.03 -23.63 -7.80
CA VAL A 1088 -32.17 -22.58 -6.79
C VAL A 1088 -33.18 -21.54 -7.26
N ILE A 1089 -34.13 -21.19 -6.40
CA ILE A 1089 -35.15 -20.16 -6.66
C ILE A 1089 -35.05 -19.01 -5.65
N ASN A 1090 -35.47 -17.81 -6.06
CA ASN A 1090 -35.66 -16.69 -5.13
C ASN A 1090 -37.00 -16.77 -4.39
N ALA A 1091 -37.28 -15.78 -3.53
CA ALA A 1091 -38.51 -15.72 -2.74
C ALA A 1091 -39.80 -15.60 -3.59
N GLN A 1092 -39.69 -15.20 -4.85
CA GLN A 1092 -40.81 -15.11 -5.81
C GLN A 1092 -41.01 -16.41 -6.61
N GLY A 1093 -40.22 -17.45 -6.34
CA GLY A 1093 -40.29 -18.73 -7.05
C GLY A 1093 -39.57 -18.76 -8.40
N VAL A 1094 -38.81 -17.72 -8.74
CA VAL A 1094 -38.07 -17.63 -10.01
C VAL A 1094 -36.77 -18.42 -9.90
N ALA A 1095 -36.45 -19.25 -10.90
CA ALA A 1095 -35.17 -19.94 -11.00
C ALA A 1095 -34.02 -18.94 -11.21
N ILE A 1096 -33.05 -18.96 -10.31
CA ILE A 1096 -31.92 -18.03 -10.27
C ILE A 1096 -30.56 -18.73 -10.39
N GLY A 1097 -30.51 -20.06 -10.37
CA GLY A 1097 -29.26 -20.80 -10.48
C GLY A 1097 -29.35 -22.27 -10.07
N TYR A 1098 -28.20 -22.88 -9.79
CA TYR A 1098 -28.08 -24.31 -9.48
C TYR A 1098 -27.09 -24.57 -8.34
N VAL A 1099 -27.36 -25.58 -7.52
CA VAL A 1099 -26.43 -26.08 -6.50
C VAL A 1099 -25.23 -26.74 -7.18
N THR A 1100 -24.02 -26.41 -6.72
CA THR A 1100 -22.76 -26.98 -7.23
C THR A 1100 -22.17 -28.01 -6.26
N SER A 1101 -22.29 -27.75 -4.95
CA SER A 1101 -21.84 -28.65 -3.89
C SER A 1101 -22.72 -28.52 -2.66
N SER A 1102 -22.83 -29.60 -1.88
CA SER A 1102 -23.49 -29.55 -0.58
C SER A 1102 -23.02 -30.65 0.36
N ALA A 1103 -22.93 -30.33 1.64
CA ALA A 1103 -22.52 -31.23 2.70
C ALA A 1103 -23.17 -30.85 4.04
N PHE A 1104 -23.10 -31.74 5.03
CA PHE A 1104 -23.51 -31.43 6.39
C PHE A 1104 -22.35 -30.76 7.16
N ASN A 1105 -22.66 -29.70 7.92
CA ASN A 1105 -21.72 -29.07 8.84
C ASN A 1105 -21.70 -29.78 10.21
N GLY A 1106 -20.80 -29.35 11.11
CA GLY A 1106 -20.67 -29.94 12.45
C GLY A 1106 -21.92 -29.86 13.34
N GLU A 1107 -22.85 -28.94 13.05
CA GLU A 1107 -24.12 -28.81 13.77
C GLU A 1107 -25.26 -29.66 13.16
N GLY A 1108 -24.99 -30.37 12.06
CA GLY A 1108 -25.95 -31.21 11.35
C GLY A 1108 -26.87 -30.46 10.39
N TYR A 1109 -26.59 -29.19 10.08
CA TYR A 1109 -27.27 -28.47 9.00
C TYR A 1109 -26.59 -28.75 7.67
N GLN A 1110 -27.39 -28.82 6.61
CA GLN A 1110 -26.84 -28.87 5.26
C GLN A 1110 -26.40 -27.47 4.82
N VAL A 1111 -25.12 -27.34 4.49
CA VAL A 1111 -24.49 -26.17 3.88
C VAL A 1111 -24.12 -26.47 2.45
N GLY A 1112 -24.07 -25.46 1.59
CA GLY A 1112 -23.73 -25.68 0.19
C GLY A 1112 -23.27 -24.45 -0.55
N LEU A 1113 -22.83 -24.70 -1.77
CA LEU A 1113 -22.44 -23.70 -2.75
C LEU A 1113 -23.39 -23.79 -3.95
N ALA A 1114 -23.73 -22.65 -4.52
CA ALA A 1114 -24.59 -22.56 -5.69
C ALA A 1114 -24.14 -21.47 -6.65
N TYR A 1115 -24.25 -21.71 -7.95
CA TYR A 1115 -23.96 -20.76 -9.00
C TYR A 1115 -25.25 -20.04 -9.41
N VAL A 1116 -25.37 -18.77 -9.03
CA VAL A 1116 -26.63 -18.00 -9.13
C VAL A 1116 -26.42 -16.65 -9.82
N ASP A 1117 -27.50 -16.05 -10.31
CA ASP A 1117 -27.48 -14.71 -10.89
C ASP A 1117 -26.97 -13.68 -9.87
N ARG A 1118 -25.92 -12.94 -10.25
CA ARG A 1118 -25.23 -11.98 -9.40
C ARG A 1118 -26.16 -10.87 -8.89
N LYS A 1119 -27.22 -10.53 -9.64
CA LYS A 1119 -28.22 -9.53 -9.23
C LYS A 1119 -29.10 -9.99 -8.06
N GLN A 1120 -29.15 -11.29 -7.80
CA GLN A 1120 -29.96 -11.90 -6.74
C GLN A 1120 -29.15 -12.14 -5.45
N ILE A 1121 -27.85 -11.83 -5.45
CA ILE A 1121 -26.95 -12.09 -4.31
C ILE A 1121 -27.13 -11.00 -3.25
N LYS A 1122 -27.77 -11.39 -2.15
CA LYS A 1122 -27.86 -10.56 -0.94
C LYS A 1122 -27.69 -11.48 0.28
N GLU A 1123 -26.65 -11.23 1.08
CA GLU A 1123 -26.46 -11.96 2.34
C GLU A 1123 -27.72 -11.88 3.21
N GLY A 1124 -28.12 -13.00 3.80
CA GLY A 1124 -29.34 -13.13 4.61
C GLY A 1124 -30.63 -13.30 3.80
N ALA A 1125 -30.61 -13.18 2.46
CA ALA A 1125 -31.79 -13.44 1.65
C ALA A 1125 -32.22 -14.90 1.73
N LYS A 1126 -33.54 -15.13 1.73
CA LYS A 1126 -34.15 -16.45 1.67
C LYS A 1126 -34.24 -16.93 0.23
N ILE A 1127 -33.88 -18.18 0.01
CA ILE A 1127 -33.93 -18.88 -1.28
C ILE A 1127 -34.59 -20.25 -1.09
N GLY A 1128 -35.11 -20.83 -2.17
CA GLY A 1128 -35.61 -22.21 -2.19
C GLY A 1128 -34.70 -23.12 -3.01
N ILE A 1129 -34.60 -24.39 -2.63
CA ILE A 1129 -33.84 -25.41 -3.38
C ILE A 1129 -34.76 -26.58 -3.70
N TYR A 1130 -34.92 -26.89 -4.98
CA TYR A 1130 -35.65 -28.08 -5.41
C TYR A 1130 -34.77 -29.33 -5.29
N CYS A 1131 -34.82 -29.97 -4.13
CA CYS A 1131 -34.03 -31.18 -3.88
C CYS A 1131 -34.60 -32.39 -4.64
N SER A 1132 -33.91 -32.83 -5.69
CA SER A 1132 -34.37 -33.90 -6.58
C SER A 1132 -34.45 -35.27 -5.86
N PRO A 1133 -35.55 -36.04 -6.03
CA PRO A 1133 -35.69 -37.38 -5.45
C PRO A 1133 -34.62 -38.34 -6.01
N THR A 1134 -34.27 -39.35 -5.21
CA THR A 1134 -33.22 -40.33 -5.53
C THR A 1134 -33.60 -41.31 -6.65
N THR A 1135 -34.89 -41.39 -7.01
CA THR A 1135 -35.44 -42.27 -8.03
C THR A 1135 -35.93 -41.47 -9.25
N LYS A 1136 -35.62 -41.96 -10.45
CA LYS A 1136 -36.08 -41.42 -11.75
C LYS A 1136 -37.61 -41.47 -11.84
N SER A 1137 -38.32 -40.46 -11.37
CA SER A 1137 -39.69 -40.20 -11.81
C SER A 1137 -39.81 -38.71 -12.15
N ASN A 1138 -39.71 -38.43 -13.45
CA ASN A 1138 -39.92 -37.10 -14.02
C ASN A 1138 -41.38 -36.69 -13.82
N ILE A 1139 -41.61 -35.54 -13.20
CA ILE A 1139 -42.76 -34.70 -13.57
C ILE A 1139 -42.18 -33.35 -13.96
N SER A 1140 -42.23 -33.08 -15.26
CA SER A 1140 -42.00 -31.76 -15.85
C SER A 1140 -43.12 -30.84 -15.37
N VAL A 1141 -42.80 -29.76 -14.67
CA VAL A 1141 -43.76 -28.68 -14.39
C VAL A 1141 -43.94 -27.88 -15.68
N GLY A 1142 -44.77 -28.42 -16.56
CA GLY A 1142 -45.24 -27.83 -17.79
C GLY A 1142 -46.61 -28.44 -18.13
N ASP A 1143 -47.67 -27.68 -17.81
CA ASP A 1143 -49.07 -27.79 -18.22
C ASP A 1143 -49.95 -29.01 -17.87
N GLN A 1144 -49.55 -29.95 -17.00
CA GLN A 1144 -50.48 -31.00 -16.55
C GLN A 1144 -50.33 -31.39 -15.07
N VAL A 1145 -50.62 -30.46 -14.15
CA VAL A 1145 -50.83 -30.82 -12.73
C VAL A 1145 -52.32 -31.04 -12.50
N LYS A 1146 -52.70 -32.27 -12.14
CA LYS A 1146 -54.08 -32.64 -11.77
C LYS A 1146 -54.26 -32.61 -10.26
N VAL A 1147 -55.49 -32.40 -9.81
CA VAL A 1147 -55.85 -32.50 -8.38
C VAL A 1147 -55.54 -33.91 -7.89
N GLY A 1148 -54.60 -34.02 -6.94
CA GLY A 1148 -54.09 -35.30 -6.41
C GLY A 1148 -52.60 -35.56 -6.70
N ASP A 1149 -51.97 -34.79 -7.59
CA ASP A 1149 -50.55 -34.96 -7.92
C ASP A 1149 -49.62 -34.54 -6.78
N ARG A 1150 -48.53 -35.30 -6.59
CA ARG A 1150 -47.48 -34.99 -5.60
C ARG A 1150 -46.39 -34.13 -6.25
N LEU A 1151 -46.37 -32.84 -5.92
CA LEU A 1151 -45.32 -31.93 -6.35
C LEU A 1151 -44.13 -31.94 -5.38
N ILE A 1152 -42.93 -31.75 -5.92
CA ILE A 1152 -41.73 -31.52 -5.11
C ILE A 1152 -41.73 -30.06 -4.68
N MET A 1153 -41.88 -29.81 -3.38
CA MET A 1153 -41.76 -28.46 -2.83
C MET A 1153 -40.28 -28.10 -2.64
N PRO A 1154 -39.90 -26.83 -2.86
CA PRO A 1154 -38.54 -26.37 -2.60
C PRO A 1154 -38.30 -26.29 -1.09
N GLU A 1155 -37.12 -26.73 -0.67
CA GLU A 1155 -36.64 -26.61 0.71
C GLU A 1155 -36.08 -25.20 0.94
N SER A 1156 -36.37 -24.60 2.10
CA SER A 1156 -35.94 -23.23 2.41
C SER A 1156 -34.46 -23.19 2.80
N ALA A 1157 -33.70 -22.27 2.21
CA ALA A 1157 -32.31 -21.96 2.55
C ALA A 1157 -32.07 -20.46 2.70
N THR A 1158 -30.93 -20.09 3.28
CA THR A 1158 -30.51 -18.70 3.48
C THR A 1158 -29.12 -18.48 2.90
N ILE A 1159 -28.93 -17.38 2.16
CA ILE A 1159 -27.61 -16.98 1.65
C ILE A 1159 -26.73 -16.53 2.82
N LEU A 1160 -25.56 -17.14 2.95
CA LEU A 1160 -24.52 -16.81 3.92
C LEU A 1160 -23.47 -15.88 3.30
N PRO A 1161 -22.63 -15.23 4.13
CA PRO A 1161 -21.39 -14.64 3.64
C PRO A 1161 -20.57 -15.66 2.84
N ARG A 1162 -20.05 -15.22 1.68
CA ARG A 1162 -19.32 -16.08 0.73
C ARG A 1162 -18.24 -16.93 1.41
N PHE A 1163 -17.49 -16.32 2.34
CA PHE A 1163 -16.49 -16.97 3.18
C PHE A 1163 -16.84 -16.76 4.65
N GLU A 1164 -16.42 -17.68 5.51
CA GLU A 1164 -16.58 -17.48 6.96
C GLU A 1164 -15.87 -16.23 7.45
N ARG A 1165 -16.63 -15.36 8.12
CA ARG A 1165 -16.05 -14.21 8.81
C ARG A 1165 -15.43 -14.70 10.10
N LYS A 1166 -14.20 -14.26 10.38
CA LYS A 1166 -13.60 -14.46 11.71
C LYS A 1166 -14.57 -13.89 12.75
N LYS A 1167 -14.98 -14.70 13.73
CA LYS A 1167 -15.69 -14.19 14.91
C LYS A 1167 -14.80 -13.09 15.49
N LYS A 1168 -15.30 -11.85 15.57
CA LYS A 1168 -14.59 -10.76 16.24
C LYS A 1168 -14.31 -11.24 17.66
N LYS A 1169 -13.02 -11.37 18.00
CA LYS A 1169 -12.59 -11.61 19.38
C LYS A 1169 -12.86 -10.37 20.21
#